data_AF-A0A522YGR4-F1
#
_entry.id   AF-A0A522YGR4-F1
#
_cell.length_a   1.000
_cell.length_b   1.000
_cell.length_c   1.000
_cell.angle_alpha   90.00
_cell.angle_beta   90.00
_cell.angle_gamma   90.00
#
_symmetry.space_group_name_H-M   'P 1'
#
loop_
_entity.id
_entity.type
_entity.pdbx_description
1 polymer ?
#
loop_
_entity_poly.entity_id
_entity_poly.type
_entity_poly.pdbx_seq_one_letter_code
_entity_poly.pdbx_strand_id
1 'polypeptide(L)'
;VDEIELLCSISANYKSWLSSRKDGFFYDIRNELYNLGDLGLFDKFIGARFYSGEASLPPFIFEVSNRDYQAIVKNSHLASGSNTLGFKYERFCSERKFYPGKYKVFTGRIKIFPEESLLDAKLEILHDNNFATAKSGKIISEKDKHDLKILLVNLPWHVGGNWGVRAGSRWPHIKIFKEDSYMPFPFFLAQAASLLRRNSIEANVIDAIAECTSEEKITERISSIDFDLLVAEVSTPSFWEDLRMLKNISLSGKKIAVCGPHAQIYTEDFLRDYPFVDFVLCGEYEFTLLELAECLRSGSNDLSQVKGLIYRDNKKPVKNPARKLCDVNLLPWPVRDCLPMEKYLDAPGGMPVPSAQMIASRGCPFQCIFCLWPQVMYQGRNYRARDINDVVDEVEYLINHKGFKSIYFDDDTFNIGKERMFEFCREIKKRGLEKVPWAIMARPDLMDEEILREMKSAGLYAVKYGVESASQHILEGMKKNMDIKKSVKMIRLTKELGIKIHLTFTFGLPGETKKTIKETIDFALKMDPFSLQFSITTPFPDTEYFSILEKEKLIITKDWSKYDGNSGSVMKLHNLTGLDLELAQKMAYRMWDDHLRRKRGIRGDLKKFIEFYRKNGIRPAFIKTAGYLKYIFLKRRAYLSVDKDNTIKPRNGFLAILRDKAVSKIFKWLRLYGLKFVLVRIWNFVLRHKNKINNQIMKASPSKVMIKGADKYSEIDVLLVLCPPWDISMPPLGIAYLSTYLKEKGLKSLVLDVNISLYSIVNKDDRKWWHQNYYNAWSKEQDFLPLYQAFEDEFDEIANTMLSVKTKFIGFSINFANRLFTIELMKRIKKANENIKIIVGGFGCVTGHMRSLIPKDLVDVFVIGEGEETLYQIIERSNKGEGISGIPGVIVNEHGVFSEFVMRKPILNLDLIPYPTFEEFDLALY
;
A
#
# COMPACT_ATOMS: atom_id res chain seq x y z
N VAL A 1 -47.17 24.25 -2.16
CA VAL A 1 -46.56 25.60 -2.14
C VAL A 1 -46.19 25.88 -3.57
N ASP A 2 -47.06 26.61 -4.24
CA ASP A 2 -47.00 26.79 -5.69
C ASP A 2 -46.24 28.08 -6.05
N GLU A 3 -46.05 28.97 -5.06
CA GLU A 3 -45.31 30.22 -5.17
C GLU A 3 -44.61 30.51 -3.84
N ILE A 4 -43.40 31.06 -3.90
CA ILE A 4 -42.65 31.56 -2.75
C ILE A 4 -42.20 32.98 -3.05
N GLU A 5 -42.56 33.88 -2.18
CA GLU A 5 -42.37 35.32 -2.34
C GLU A 5 -41.53 35.86 -1.20
N LEU A 6 -40.48 36.59 -1.55
CA LEU A 6 -39.80 37.48 -0.63
C LEU A 6 -40.40 38.87 -0.81
N LEU A 7 -41.13 39.29 0.20
CA LEU A 7 -41.60 40.67 0.31
C LEU A 7 -40.41 41.54 0.70
N CYS A 8 -39.90 42.30 -0.27
CA CYS A 8 -38.84 43.25 -0.01
C CYS A 8 -39.46 44.65 -0.02
N SER A 9 -39.56 45.28 1.16
CA SER A 9 -40.00 46.68 1.26
C SER A 9 -38.87 47.59 0.75
N ILE A 10 -38.74 47.66 -0.57
CA ILE A 10 -37.70 48.39 -1.28
C ILE A 10 -38.40 49.55 -1.96
N SER A 11 -37.95 50.77 -1.66
CA SER A 11 -38.52 52.01 -2.19
C SER A 11 -38.47 52.07 -3.72
N ALA A 12 -39.22 53.01 -4.30
CA ALA A 12 -39.28 53.29 -5.74
C ALA A 12 -37.93 53.66 -6.41
N ASN A 13 -36.83 53.76 -5.65
CA ASN A 13 -35.52 54.22 -6.13
C ASN A 13 -34.63 53.08 -6.64
N TYR A 14 -35.21 52.13 -7.38
CA TYR A 14 -34.46 51.03 -7.98
C TYR A 14 -33.70 51.44 -9.24
N LYS A 15 -32.55 50.79 -9.52
CA LYS A 15 -31.79 50.99 -10.77
C LYS A 15 -31.84 49.79 -11.72
N SER A 16 -31.75 48.53 -11.28
CA SER A 16 -31.71 47.38 -12.21
C SER A 16 -31.83 46.01 -11.54
N TRP A 17 -32.58 45.09 -12.15
CA TRP A 17 -32.62 43.65 -11.79
C TRP A 17 -31.62 42.86 -12.60
N LEU A 18 -31.14 41.77 -12.00
CA LEU A 18 -30.07 40.95 -12.54
C LEU A 18 -30.52 39.51 -12.68
N SER A 19 -30.45 39.03 -13.93
CA SER A 19 -30.64 37.64 -14.33
C SER A 19 -29.43 37.19 -15.16
N SER A 20 -29.34 35.93 -15.56
CA SER A 20 -28.14 35.41 -16.22
C SER A 20 -27.91 35.95 -17.64
N ARG A 21 -28.82 36.75 -18.21
CA ARG A 21 -28.73 37.19 -19.62
C ARG A 21 -29.17 38.62 -19.91
N LYS A 22 -29.65 39.41 -18.94
CA LYS A 22 -30.08 40.80 -19.18
C LYS A 22 -29.99 41.66 -17.93
N ASP A 23 -29.29 42.78 -18.03
CA ASP A 23 -29.41 43.93 -17.13
C ASP A 23 -30.51 44.83 -17.69
N GLY A 24 -31.51 45.17 -16.88
CA GLY A 24 -32.64 45.98 -17.34
C GLY A 24 -33.20 46.91 -16.26
N PHE A 25 -33.70 48.07 -16.71
CA PHE A 25 -34.49 48.99 -15.89
C PHE A 25 -35.97 48.64 -16.05
N PHE A 26 -36.69 48.45 -14.95
CA PHE A 26 -38.17 48.41 -14.96
C PHE A 26 -38.68 49.76 -14.43
N TYR A 27 -39.04 50.67 -15.34
CA TYR A 27 -39.58 51.97 -14.95
C TYR A 27 -41.11 52.00 -14.80
N ASP A 28 -41.84 50.93 -15.17
CA ASP A 28 -43.32 50.95 -15.18
C ASP A 28 -43.91 49.54 -15.00
N ILE A 29 -43.67 48.91 -13.84
CA ILE A 29 -44.45 47.72 -13.45
C ILE A 29 -45.81 48.26 -12.99
N ARG A 30 -46.81 48.27 -13.89
CA ARG A 30 -48.21 48.37 -13.46
C ARG A 30 -48.55 47.09 -12.70
N ASN A 31 -49.63 47.05 -11.90
CA ASN A 31 -49.98 46.01 -10.90
C ASN A 31 -50.14 44.54 -11.41
N GLU A 32 -49.40 44.13 -12.44
CA GLU A 32 -49.42 42.83 -13.10
C GLU A 32 -48.19 42.00 -12.69
N LEU A 33 -48.38 40.69 -12.63
CA LEU A 33 -47.31 39.71 -12.37
C LEU A 33 -46.46 39.55 -13.63
N TYR A 34 -45.16 39.82 -13.54
CA TYR A 34 -44.23 39.52 -14.63
C TYR A 34 -43.52 38.20 -14.37
N ASN A 35 -43.85 37.18 -15.17
CA ASN A 35 -43.09 35.95 -15.23
C ASN A 35 -41.86 36.18 -16.13
N LEU A 36 -40.66 36.04 -15.57
CA LEU A 36 -39.43 36.18 -16.36
C LEU A 36 -39.27 35.04 -17.37
N GLY A 37 -39.93 33.90 -17.14
CA GLY A 37 -40.05 32.81 -18.12
C GLY A 37 -40.71 33.26 -19.44
N ASP A 38 -41.69 34.17 -19.39
CA ASP A 38 -42.39 34.69 -20.58
C ASP A 38 -41.46 35.56 -21.46
N LEU A 39 -40.38 36.07 -20.88
CA LEU A 39 -39.31 36.81 -21.57
C LEU A 39 -38.18 35.88 -22.05
N GLY A 40 -38.34 34.56 -21.94
CA GLY A 40 -37.34 33.55 -22.29
C GLY A 40 -36.20 33.42 -21.28
N LEU A 41 -36.36 33.93 -20.06
CA LEU A 41 -35.35 33.93 -19.00
C LEU A 41 -35.69 32.90 -17.93
N PHE A 42 -35.22 31.67 -18.13
CA PHE A 42 -35.40 30.55 -17.21
C PHE A 42 -34.25 30.49 -16.19
N ASP A 43 -34.23 31.45 -15.28
CA ASP A 43 -33.15 31.57 -14.28
C ASP A 43 -33.53 31.02 -12.91
N LYS A 44 -32.54 30.39 -12.25
CA LYS A 44 -32.63 29.84 -10.89
C LYS A 44 -32.21 30.84 -9.82
N PHE A 45 -31.93 32.08 -10.23
CA PHE A 45 -31.51 33.14 -9.33
C PHE A 45 -32.02 34.49 -9.80
N ILE A 46 -32.22 35.40 -8.86
CA ILE A 46 -32.60 36.79 -9.12
C ILE A 46 -31.84 37.72 -8.18
N GLY A 47 -31.23 38.77 -8.72
CA GLY A 47 -30.44 39.74 -7.96
C GLY A 47 -31.02 41.16 -7.98
N ALA A 48 -30.66 41.95 -6.96
CA ALA A 48 -31.08 43.35 -6.80
C ALA A 48 -29.88 44.27 -6.49
N ARG A 49 -29.79 45.42 -7.21
CA ARG A 49 -28.86 46.54 -6.94
C ARG A 49 -29.59 47.72 -6.29
N PHE A 50 -28.86 48.59 -5.58
CA PHE A 50 -29.43 49.73 -4.86
C PHE A 50 -28.66 51.03 -5.17
N TYR A 51 -29.35 52.18 -5.24
CA TYR A 51 -28.67 53.47 -5.43
C TYR A 51 -27.74 53.80 -4.24
N SER A 52 -26.51 54.22 -4.55
CA SER A 52 -25.61 54.77 -3.53
C SER A 52 -26.14 56.13 -3.05
N GLY A 53 -26.36 56.23 -1.74
CA GLY A 53 -26.74 57.49 -1.08
C GLY A 53 -28.04 57.48 -0.28
N GLU A 54 -28.98 56.56 -0.55
CA GLU A 54 -30.29 56.53 0.14
C GLU A 54 -30.85 55.12 0.44
N ALA A 55 -30.11 54.04 0.16
CA ALA A 55 -30.61 52.67 0.38
C ALA A 55 -30.27 52.12 1.77
N SER A 56 -31.27 51.58 2.47
CA SER A 56 -31.10 50.88 3.76
C SER A 56 -30.64 49.42 3.63
N LEU A 57 -30.50 48.90 2.41
CA LEU A 57 -30.14 47.49 2.16
C LEU A 57 -28.95 47.34 1.19
N PRO A 58 -28.00 46.44 1.50
CA PRO A 58 -26.91 46.05 0.60
C PRO A 58 -27.39 45.19 -0.59
N PRO A 59 -26.64 45.18 -1.72
CA PRO A 59 -26.95 44.36 -2.89
C PRO A 59 -27.01 42.87 -2.53
N PHE A 60 -27.93 42.11 -3.14
CA PHE A 60 -28.10 40.69 -2.84
C PHE A 60 -28.56 39.87 -4.05
N ILE A 61 -28.40 38.55 -3.93
CA ILE A 61 -28.92 37.55 -4.87
C ILE A 61 -29.74 36.51 -4.11
N PHE A 62 -30.83 36.06 -4.71
CA PHE A 62 -31.64 34.96 -4.21
C PHE A 62 -31.61 33.80 -5.21
N GLU A 63 -31.19 32.62 -4.76
CA GLU A 63 -31.03 31.42 -5.58
C GLU A 63 -31.94 30.30 -5.10
N VAL A 64 -32.53 29.52 -6.02
CA VAL A 64 -33.32 28.31 -5.71
C VAL A 64 -32.59 27.05 -6.12
N SER A 65 -32.65 26.01 -5.27
CA SER A 65 -31.99 24.73 -5.54
C SER A 65 -32.76 23.86 -6.54
N ASN A 66 -34.05 24.11 -6.73
CA ASN A 66 -34.96 23.23 -7.45
C ASN A 66 -35.24 23.75 -8.88
N ARG A 67 -35.20 22.86 -9.88
CA ARG A 67 -35.29 23.20 -11.32
C ARG A 67 -36.71 23.55 -11.77
N ASP A 68 -37.72 23.14 -11.02
CA ASP A 68 -39.12 23.31 -11.36
C ASP A 68 -39.67 24.71 -10.99
N TYR A 69 -38.82 25.68 -10.64
CA TYR A 69 -39.23 27.01 -10.20
C TYR A 69 -38.67 28.08 -11.13
N GLN A 70 -39.50 29.07 -11.46
CA GLN A 70 -39.13 30.23 -12.27
C GLN A 70 -39.15 31.51 -11.45
N ALA A 71 -38.18 32.38 -11.70
CA ALA A 71 -38.11 33.69 -11.06
C ALA A 71 -39.28 34.58 -11.52
N ILE A 72 -39.92 35.23 -10.56
CA ILE A 72 -41.04 36.16 -10.79
C ILE A 72 -40.77 37.50 -10.12
N VAL A 73 -41.32 38.56 -10.70
CA VAL A 73 -41.29 39.92 -10.14
C VAL A 73 -42.70 40.52 -10.22
N LYS A 74 -43.18 41.11 -9.12
CA LYS A 74 -44.47 41.83 -9.09
C LYS A 74 -44.42 43.01 -8.14
N ASN A 75 -45.28 43.99 -8.35
CA ASN A 75 -45.58 44.97 -7.30
C ASN A 75 -46.24 44.26 -6.11
N SER A 76 -45.86 44.64 -4.90
CA SER A 76 -46.52 44.16 -3.69
C SER A 76 -47.94 44.72 -3.61
N HIS A 77 -48.92 43.84 -3.40
CA HIS A 77 -50.30 44.26 -3.08
C HIS A 77 -50.45 44.82 -1.65
N LEU A 78 -49.44 44.63 -0.79
CA LEU A 78 -49.50 44.98 0.63
C LEU A 78 -49.06 46.41 0.94
N ALA A 79 -48.27 47.06 0.06
CA ALA A 79 -47.80 48.43 0.26
C ALA A 79 -47.52 49.14 -1.07
N SER A 80 -48.07 50.35 -1.23
CA SER A 80 -47.79 51.23 -2.36
C SER A 80 -46.29 51.52 -2.42
N GLY A 81 -45.67 51.26 -3.58
CA GLY A 81 -44.23 51.49 -3.79
C GLY A 81 -43.30 50.39 -3.27
N SER A 82 -43.82 49.21 -2.90
CA SER A 82 -43.00 48.02 -2.58
C SER A 82 -43.06 46.97 -3.68
N ASN A 83 -41.96 46.24 -3.88
CA ASN A 83 -41.83 45.18 -4.90
C ASN A 83 -41.66 43.80 -4.25
N THR A 84 -42.05 42.75 -4.97
CA THR A 84 -41.90 41.35 -4.56
C THR A 84 -41.00 40.63 -5.53
N LEU A 85 -40.00 39.93 -4.99
CA LEU A 85 -39.13 39.01 -5.73
C LEU A 85 -39.48 37.60 -5.29
N GLY A 86 -39.68 36.68 -6.22
CA GLY A 86 -40.13 35.34 -5.85
C GLY A 86 -39.80 34.27 -6.86
N PHE A 87 -40.23 33.06 -6.54
CA PHE A 87 -40.14 31.91 -7.40
C PHE A 87 -41.48 31.17 -7.44
N LYS A 88 -41.97 30.89 -8.65
CA LYS A 88 -43.22 30.16 -8.87
C LYS A 88 -42.92 28.76 -9.42
N TYR A 89 -43.58 27.75 -8.87
CA TYR A 89 -43.48 26.36 -9.33
C TYR A 89 -44.18 26.22 -10.68
N GLU A 90 -43.48 25.73 -11.70
CA GLU A 90 -44.05 25.50 -13.01
C GLU A 90 -43.82 24.05 -13.45
N ARG A 91 -44.91 23.26 -13.50
CA ARG A 91 -44.91 22.04 -14.30
C ARG A 91 -46.28 21.80 -14.92
N PHE A 92 -46.30 21.74 -16.25
CA PHE A 92 -47.31 21.07 -17.06
C PHE A 92 -47.36 19.59 -16.67
N CYS A 93 -48.37 19.19 -15.91
CA CYS A 93 -48.83 17.81 -15.89
C CYS A 93 -50.29 17.80 -15.45
N SER A 94 -51.17 17.48 -16.40
CA SER A 94 -52.53 17.02 -16.14
C SER A 94 -52.50 15.93 -15.06
N GLU A 95 -53.34 16.10 -14.05
CA GLU A 95 -53.69 15.06 -13.07
C GLU A 95 -52.57 14.59 -12.12
N ARG A 96 -52.26 15.38 -11.09
CA ARG A 96 -51.89 14.80 -9.79
C ARG A 96 -52.72 15.42 -8.67
N LYS A 97 -53.62 14.61 -8.10
CA LYS A 97 -54.34 14.92 -6.86
C LYS A 97 -53.33 15.01 -5.72
N PHE A 98 -53.13 16.20 -5.17
CA PHE A 98 -52.41 16.38 -3.90
C PHE A 98 -53.34 15.96 -2.75
N TYR A 99 -52.93 14.97 -1.96
CA TYR A 99 -53.63 14.59 -0.72
C TYR A 99 -53.19 15.50 0.44
N PRO A 100 -54.07 15.84 1.39
CA PRO A 100 -53.70 16.59 2.59
C PRO A 100 -52.53 15.93 3.34
N GLY A 101 -51.50 16.71 3.71
CA GLY A 101 -50.36 16.23 4.51
C GLY A 101 -49.04 16.01 3.77
N LYS A 102 -48.98 16.14 2.43
CA LYS A 102 -47.69 16.21 1.70
C LYS A 102 -47.24 17.66 1.51
N TYR A 103 -46.04 17.98 2.00
CA TYR A 103 -45.34 19.24 1.73
C TYR A 103 -44.16 18.99 0.77
N LYS A 104 -43.88 19.96 -0.11
CA LYS A 104 -42.60 20.05 -0.84
C LYS A 104 -41.72 21.02 -0.09
N VAL A 105 -40.50 20.59 0.26
CA VAL A 105 -39.53 21.48 0.89
C VAL A 105 -38.92 22.36 -0.19
N PHE A 106 -39.01 23.66 0.01
CA PHE A 106 -38.26 24.65 -0.73
C PHE A 106 -36.94 24.91 -0.03
N THR A 107 -35.85 24.97 -0.80
CA THR A 107 -34.55 25.41 -0.29
C THR A 107 -34.00 26.45 -1.23
N GLY A 108 -33.76 27.64 -0.69
CA GLY A 108 -33.14 28.75 -1.39
C GLY A 108 -32.02 29.36 -0.56
N ARG A 109 -31.14 30.11 -1.21
CA ARG A 109 -30.06 30.85 -0.56
C ARG A 109 -30.18 32.32 -0.92
N ILE A 110 -30.27 33.18 0.09
CA ILE A 110 -30.10 34.63 -0.07
C ILE A 110 -28.66 34.94 0.29
N LYS A 111 -27.91 35.54 -0.63
CA LYS A 111 -26.56 36.02 -0.36
C LYS A 111 -26.51 37.53 -0.54
N ILE A 112 -26.05 38.19 0.52
CA ILE A 112 -25.88 39.63 0.61
C ILE A 112 -24.41 39.98 0.35
N PHE A 113 -24.16 41.04 -0.39
CA PHE A 113 -22.82 41.50 -0.77
C PHE A 113 -22.55 42.88 -0.17
N PRO A 114 -21.35 43.14 0.35
CA PRO A 114 -21.02 44.42 0.95
C PRO A 114 -20.85 45.54 -0.09
N GLU A 115 -20.53 45.19 -1.35
CA GLU A 115 -20.33 46.12 -2.45
C GLU A 115 -20.85 45.52 -3.77
N GLU A 116 -21.28 46.38 -4.70
CA GLU A 116 -21.85 45.95 -5.99
C GLU A 116 -20.85 45.18 -6.86
N SER A 117 -19.56 45.54 -6.80
CA SER A 117 -18.49 44.87 -7.57
C SER A 117 -18.36 43.37 -7.27
N LEU A 118 -18.65 42.94 -6.04
CA LEU A 118 -18.61 41.54 -5.63
C LEU A 118 -19.85 40.76 -6.06
N LEU A 119 -21.00 41.45 -6.14
CA LEU A 119 -22.19 40.90 -6.78
C LEU A 119 -21.93 40.71 -8.29
N ASP A 120 -21.31 41.70 -8.94
CA ASP A 120 -20.98 41.64 -10.36
C ASP A 120 -19.99 40.51 -10.67
N ALA A 121 -18.92 40.35 -9.90
CA ALA A 121 -17.99 39.23 -10.04
C ALA A 121 -18.67 37.87 -9.83
N LYS A 122 -19.62 37.77 -8.90
CA LYS A 122 -20.40 36.54 -8.69
C LYS A 122 -21.34 36.28 -9.88
N LEU A 123 -21.94 37.32 -10.44
CA LEU A 123 -22.78 37.23 -11.62
C LEU A 123 -21.97 36.84 -12.84
N GLU A 124 -20.79 37.39 -13.08
CA GLU A 124 -19.89 36.95 -14.16
C GLU A 124 -19.56 35.46 -14.04
N ILE A 125 -19.25 34.97 -12.84
CA ILE A 125 -19.01 33.54 -12.60
C ILE A 125 -20.27 32.71 -12.90
N LEU A 126 -21.45 33.18 -12.50
CA LEU A 126 -22.71 32.50 -12.78
C LEU A 126 -23.07 32.58 -14.27
N HIS A 127 -22.75 33.69 -14.93
CA HIS A 127 -22.91 33.93 -16.37
C HIS A 127 -22.02 33.00 -17.16
N ASP A 128 -20.75 32.80 -16.82
CA ASP A 128 -19.86 31.84 -17.49
C ASP A 128 -20.35 30.40 -17.36
N ASN A 129 -20.89 30.04 -16.19
CA ASN A 129 -21.51 28.73 -15.95
C ASN A 129 -22.83 28.58 -16.73
N ASN A 130 -23.61 29.67 -16.87
CA ASN A 130 -24.83 29.70 -17.66
C ASN A 130 -24.58 29.87 -19.18
N PHE A 131 -23.46 30.45 -19.61
CA PHE A 131 -23.07 30.61 -21.03
C PHE A 131 -22.55 29.28 -21.59
N ALA A 132 -21.87 28.48 -20.77
CA ALA A 132 -21.56 27.09 -21.08
C ALA A 132 -22.83 26.26 -21.32
N THR A 133 -23.91 26.52 -20.58
CA THR A 133 -25.23 25.88 -20.78
C THR A 133 -26.13 26.60 -21.80
N ALA A 134 -25.87 27.86 -22.12
CA ALA A 134 -26.62 28.65 -23.12
C ALA A 134 -26.13 28.43 -24.55
N LYS A 135 -24.81 28.24 -24.77
CA LYS A 135 -24.27 27.88 -26.08
C LYS A 135 -24.67 26.47 -26.53
N SER A 136 -25.03 25.59 -25.59
CA SER A 136 -25.70 24.31 -25.90
C SER A 136 -27.20 24.45 -26.18
N GLY A 137 -27.77 25.65 -26.05
CA GLY A 137 -29.19 25.94 -26.22
C GLY A 137 -29.63 26.05 -27.68
N LYS A 138 -29.37 25.03 -28.50
CA LYS A 138 -30.43 24.62 -29.42
C LYS A 138 -31.52 24.05 -28.52
N ILE A 139 -32.75 24.54 -28.64
CA ILE A 139 -33.91 23.83 -28.11
C ILE A 139 -33.99 22.52 -28.89
N ILE A 140 -33.23 21.53 -28.42
CA ILE A 140 -33.36 20.14 -28.84
C ILE A 140 -34.69 19.71 -28.24
N SER A 141 -35.65 19.42 -29.12
CA SER A 141 -36.94 18.91 -28.74
C SER A 141 -36.75 17.71 -27.80
N GLU A 142 -37.62 17.50 -26.81
CA GLU A 142 -37.53 16.33 -25.91
C GLU A 142 -37.53 14.99 -26.67
N LYS A 143 -37.88 14.98 -27.97
CA LYS A 143 -37.84 13.81 -28.84
C LYS A 143 -36.45 13.41 -29.33
N ASP A 144 -35.41 14.24 -29.17
CA ASP A 144 -34.07 13.98 -29.74
C ASP A 144 -32.97 13.73 -28.68
N LYS A 145 -33.30 13.61 -27.39
CA LYS A 145 -32.30 13.26 -26.35
C LYS A 145 -32.06 11.75 -26.35
N HIS A 146 -30.86 11.34 -26.77
CA HIS A 146 -30.38 9.98 -26.50
C HIS A 146 -30.34 9.78 -24.99
N ASP A 147 -30.98 8.72 -24.49
CA ASP A 147 -30.96 8.39 -23.06
C ASP A 147 -29.61 7.74 -22.73
N LEU A 148 -28.58 8.58 -22.53
CA LEU A 148 -27.20 8.13 -22.32
C LEU A 148 -27.08 7.38 -20.98
N LYS A 149 -26.61 6.14 -21.05
CA LYS A 149 -26.40 5.25 -19.89
C LYS A 149 -24.92 5.01 -19.65
N ILE A 150 -24.47 5.24 -18.42
CA ILE A 150 -23.07 5.10 -18.03
C ILE A 150 -22.90 4.01 -16.97
N LEU A 151 -21.97 3.10 -17.21
CA LEU A 151 -21.58 2.07 -16.24
C LEU A 151 -20.18 2.37 -15.69
N LEU A 152 -20.10 2.68 -14.40
CA LEU A 152 -18.84 2.87 -13.70
C LEU A 152 -18.43 1.56 -13.02
N VAL A 153 -17.19 1.13 -13.21
CA VAL A 153 -16.74 -0.18 -12.73
C VAL A 153 -15.39 -0.13 -12.02
N ASN A 154 -15.32 -0.76 -10.86
CA ASN A 154 -14.08 -1.22 -10.26
C ASN A 154 -13.92 -2.71 -10.61
N LEU A 155 -13.22 -3.00 -11.71
CA LEU A 155 -12.96 -4.34 -12.25
C LEU A 155 -12.31 -5.28 -11.21
N PRO A 156 -12.55 -6.60 -11.27
CA PRO A 156 -11.91 -7.53 -10.37
C PRO A 156 -10.40 -7.57 -10.59
N TRP A 157 -9.66 -7.79 -9.51
CA TRP A 157 -8.22 -7.97 -9.54
C TRP A 157 -7.86 -9.06 -8.55
N HIS A 158 -7.27 -10.16 -9.03
CA HIS A 158 -6.99 -11.35 -8.22
C HIS A 158 -5.70 -12.01 -8.66
N VAL A 159 -4.83 -12.33 -7.69
CA VAL A 159 -3.53 -12.96 -7.93
C VAL A 159 -3.30 -14.05 -6.89
N GLY A 160 -3.02 -15.28 -7.34
CA GLY A 160 -2.60 -16.38 -6.47
C GLY A 160 -3.59 -16.75 -5.36
N GLY A 161 -4.90 -16.58 -5.59
CA GLY A 161 -5.93 -16.85 -4.59
C GLY A 161 -6.37 -15.62 -3.78
N ASN A 162 -5.67 -14.49 -3.88
CA ASN A 162 -5.95 -13.28 -3.12
C ASN A 162 -6.56 -12.16 -3.98
N TRP A 163 -7.50 -11.42 -3.39
CA TRP A 163 -8.13 -10.27 -4.01
C TRP A 163 -7.30 -9.00 -3.82
N GLY A 164 -7.26 -8.16 -4.85
CA GLY A 164 -6.68 -6.83 -4.78
C GLY A 164 -7.55 -5.83 -4.04
N VAL A 165 -7.00 -4.65 -3.81
CA VAL A 165 -7.72 -3.42 -3.46
C VAL A 165 -7.25 -2.31 -4.38
N ARG A 166 -8.20 -1.55 -4.94
CA ARG A 166 -7.90 -0.50 -5.92
C ARG A 166 -8.68 0.78 -5.66
N ALA A 167 -9.91 0.87 -6.15
CA ALA A 167 -10.68 2.11 -6.08
C ALA A 167 -10.92 2.52 -4.63
N GLY A 168 -10.70 3.80 -4.34
CA GLY A 168 -10.73 4.34 -2.98
C GLY A 168 -9.49 4.02 -2.13
N SER A 169 -8.65 3.05 -2.50
CA SER A 169 -7.39 2.80 -1.79
C SER A 169 -6.35 3.83 -2.19
N ARG A 170 -5.75 4.50 -1.19
CA ARG A 170 -4.61 5.37 -1.48
C ARG A 170 -3.31 4.64 -1.79
N TRP A 171 -3.33 3.32 -1.57
CA TRP A 171 -2.23 2.40 -1.77
C TRP A 171 -2.79 1.08 -2.33
N PRO A 172 -2.98 0.97 -3.65
CA PRO A 172 -3.48 -0.24 -4.29
C PRO A 172 -2.52 -1.42 -4.07
N HIS A 173 -3.03 -2.59 -3.68
CA HIS A 173 -2.20 -3.78 -3.40
C HIS A 173 -3.00 -5.09 -3.49
N ILE A 174 -2.30 -6.23 -3.55
CA ILE A 174 -2.90 -7.56 -3.32
C ILE A 174 -3.00 -7.82 -1.82
N LYS A 175 -4.20 -8.13 -1.33
CA LYS A 175 -4.41 -8.46 0.08
C LYS A 175 -3.65 -9.71 0.46
N ILE A 176 -3.05 -9.73 1.64
CA ILE A 176 -2.51 -10.97 2.23
C ILE A 176 -3.54 -11.57 3.21
N PHE A 177 -3.43 -12.87 3.52
CA PHE A 177 -4.31 -13.62 4.46
C PHE A 177 -4.53 -12.98 5.86
N LYS A 178 -3.84 -11.88 6.21
CA LYS A 178 -4.03 -11.15 7.47
C LYS A 178 -4.96 -9.94 7.34
N GLU A 179 -5.36 -9.57 6.12
CA GLU A 179 -6.09 -8.33 5.78
C GLU A 179 -7.54 -8.59 5.33
N ASP A 180 -8.10 -9.76 5.64
CA ASP A 180 -9.40 -10.26 5.14
C ASP A 180 -10.55 -9.24 5.18
N SER A 181 -10.51 -8.25 6.09
CA SER A 181 -11.56 -7.24 6.27
C SER A 181 -11.30 -5.88 5.64
N TYR A 182 -10.08 -5.52 5.21
CA TYR A 182 -9.79 -4.16 4.71
C TYR A 182 -10.40 -3.96 3.31
N MET A 183 -11.35 -3.04 3.17
CA MET A 183 -11.94 -2.70 1.87
C MET A 183 -12.33 -1.22 1.84
N PRO A 184 -11.61 -0.36 1.08
CA PRO A 184 -11.92 1.05 0.98
C PRO A 184 -13.15 1.30 0.10
N PHE A 185 -13.87 2.38 0.40
CA PHE A 185 -15.03 2.80 -0.38
C PHE A 185 -14.61 3.56 -1.66
N PRO A 186 -15.17 3.27 -2.85
CA PRO A 186 -14.73 3.86 -4.11
C PRO A 186 -15.28 5.28 -4.30
N PHE A 187 -14.77 6.25 -3.53
CA PHE A 187 -15.30 7.62 -3.45
C PHE A 187 -15.48 8.30 -4.82
N PHE A 188 -14.48 8.23 -5.69
CA PHE A 188 -14.48 8.95 -6.97
C PHE A 188 -15.54 8.37 -7.93
N LEU A 189 -15.60 7.03 -8.08
CA LEU A 189 -16.63 6.37 -8.87
C LEU A 189 -18.04 6.68 -8.32
N ALA A 190 -18.20 6.59 -6.99
CA ALA A 190 -19.49 6.80 -6.35
C ALA A 190 -19.97 8.26 -6.43
N GLN A 191 -19.06 9.24 -6.34
CA GLN A 191 -19.40 10.66 -6.49
C GLN A 191 -19.64 11.04 -7.95
N ALA A 192 -18.85 10.50 -8.89
CA ALA A 192 -19.09 10.66 -10.32
C ALA A 192 -20.49 10.17 -10.71
N ALA A 193 -20.88 8.97 -10.26
CA ALA A 193 -22.22 8.43 -10.49
C ALA A 193 -23.32 9.31 -9.88
N SER A 194 -23.12 9.81 -8.66
CA SER A 194 -24.11 10.70 -8.05
C SER A 194 -24.22 12.05 -8.79
N LEU A 195 -23.12 12.56 -9.36
CA LEU A 195 -23.12 13.82 -10.10
C LEU A 195 -23.86 13.67 -11.43
N LEU A 196 -23.65 12.55 -12.12
CA LEU A 196 -24.40 12.18 -13.32
C LEU A 196 -25.90 12.03 -13.03
N ARG A 197 -26.28 11.30 -11.96
CA ARG A 197 -27.68 11.15 -11.55
C ARG A 197 -28.37 12.48 -11.24
N ARG A 198 -27.68 13.41 -10.56
CA ARG A 198 -28.20 14.77 -10.29
C ARG A 198 -28.43 15.59 -11.58
N ASN A 199 -27.81 15.21 -12.69
CA ASN A 199 -27.96 15.85 -14.00
C ASN A 199 -28.79 15.02 -14.99
N SER A 200 -29.63 14.11 -14.47
CA SER A 200 -30.54 13.28 -15.27
C SER A 200 -29.80 12.44 -16.31
N ILE A 201 -28.64 11.89 -15.94
CA ILE A 201 -27.89 10.90 -16.72
C ILE A 201 -27.93 9.59 -15.92
N GLU A 202 -28.36 8.50 -16.57
CA GLU A 202 -28.40 7.21 -15.91
C GLU A 202 -26.98 6.72 -15.64
N ALA A 203 -26.68 6.43 -14.37
CA ALA A 203 -25.35 5.98 -13.96
C ALA A 203 -25.45 4.89 -12.90
N ASN A 204 -24.79 3.75 -13.16
CA ASN A 204 -24.70 2.62 -12.24
C ASN A 204 -23.23 2.36 -11.87
N VAL A 205 -22.99 1.89 -10.65
CA VAL A 205 -21.65 1.56 -10.16
C VAL A 205 -21.59 0.08 -9.80
N ILE A 206 -20.57 -0.61 -10.29
CA ILE A 206 -20.25 -1.98 -9.88
C ILE A 206 -18.86 -2.01 -9.27
N ASP A 207 -18.75 -2.57 -8.07
CA ASP A 207 -17.47 -2.81 -7.42
C ASP A 207 -17.20 -4.30 -7.32
N ALA A 208 -16.60 -4.87 -8.36
CA ALA A 208 -16.36 -6.30 -8.45
C ALA A 208 -15.33 -6.80 -7.42
N ILE A 209 -14.43 -5.92 -6.96
CA ILE A 209 -13.48 -6.21 -5.88
C ILE A 209 -14.22 -6.34 -4.55
N ALA A 210 -15.04 -5.35 -4.20
CA ALA A 210 -15.87 -5.42 -2.98
C ALA A 210 -16.81 -6.63 -3.05
N GLU A 211 -17.43 -6.89 -4.21
CA GLU A 211 -18.32 -8.02 -4.38
C GLU A 211 -17.62 -9.39 -4.32
N CYS A 212 -16.30 -9.45 -4.56
CA CYS A 212 -15.52 -10.67 -4.81
C CYS A 212 -16.04 -11.46 -6.02
N THR A 213 -16.37 -10.75 -7.10
CA THR A 213 -16.94 -11.29 -8.34
C THR A 213 -15.83 -11.70 -9.30
N SER A 214 -15.85 -12.94 -9.81
CA SER A 214 -14.83 -13.43 -10.75
C SER A 214 -14.89 -12.71 -12.10
N GLU A 215 -13.81 -12.82 -12.87
CA GLU A 215 -13.70 -12.22 -14.21
C GLU A 215 -14.81 -12.71 -15.16
N GLU A 216 -15.16 -14.00 -15.11
CA GLU A 216 -16.20 -14.57 -15.97
C GLU A 216 -17.56 -13.96 -15.62
N LYS A 217 -17.90 -13.92 -14.33
CA LYS A 217 -19.19 -13.40 -13.85
C LYS A 217 -19.35 -11.91 -14.10
N ILE A 218 -18.28 -11.13 -13.92
CA ILE A 218 -18.38 -9.68 -14.19
C ILE A 218 -18.51 -9.43 -15.69
N THR A 219 -17.85 -10.23 -16.53
CA THR A 219 -17.94 -10.10 -17.98
C THR A 219 -19.36 -10.41 -18.44
N GLU A 220 -19.95 -11.52 -17.98
CA GLU A 220 -21.37 -11.86 -18.23
C GLU A 220 -22.31 -10.74 -17.77
N ARG A 221 -22.10 -10.22 -16.55
CA ARG A 221 -22.91 -9.13 -15.98
C ARG A 221 -22.80 -7.85 -16.82
N ILE A 222 -21.59 -7.43 -17.20
CA ILE A 222 -21.37 -6.25 -18.05
C ILE A 222 -22.04 -6.46 -19.40
N SER A 223 -21.89 -7.62 -20.04
CA SER A 223 -22.53 -7.92 -21.33
C SER A 223 -24.07 -7.91 -21.26
N SER A 224 -24.66 -8.17 -20.09
CA SER A 224 -26.12 -8.14 -19.88
C SER A 224 -26.68 -6.74 -19.59
N ILE A 225 -25.84 -5.77 -19.24
CA ILE A 225 -26.27 -4.41 -18.90
C ILE A 225 -26.27 -3.56 -20.17
N ASP A 226 -27.37 -2.86 -20.40
CA ASP A 226 -27.44 -1.86 -21.45
C ASP A 226 -26.80 -0.54 -20.98
N PHE A 227 -25.67 -0.19 -21.59
CA PHE A 227 -24.95 1.07 -21.35
C PHE A 227 -24.25 1.54 -22.63
N ASP A 228 -23.96 2.84 -22.71
CA ASP A 228 -23.29 3.47 -23.86
C ASP A 228 -21.80 3.70 -23.60
N LEU A 229 -21.44 3.96 -22.35
CA LEU A 229 -20.06 4.23 -21.92
C LEU A 229 -19.71 3.45 -20.65
N LEU A 230 -18.64 2.67 -20.71
CA LEU A 230 -18.00 2.07 -19.54
C LEU A 230 -16.91 3.01 -19.01
N VAL A 231 -16.90 3.28 -17.71
CA VAL A 231 -15.84 4.04 -17.05
C VAL A 231 -15.14 3.14 -16.04
N ALA A 232 -13.84 2.89 -16.22
CA ALA A 232 -13.06 2.05 -15.33
C ALA A 232 -11.95 2.83 -14.63
N GLU A 233 -11.85 2.67 -13.31
CA GLU A 233 -10.71 3.18 -12.54
C GLU A 233 -9.59 2.14 -12.55
N VAL A 234 -8.40 2.52 -13.04
CA VAL A 234 -7.21 1.67 -13.13
C VAL A 234 -6.13 2.12 -12.16
N SER A 235 -5.21 1.23 -11.78
CA SER A 235 -4.10 1.55 -10.89
C SER A 235 -2.80 0.90 -11.34
N THR A 236 -1.67 1.41 -10.86
CA THR A 236 -0.34 0.91 -11.25
C THR A 236 -0.18 -0.62 -11.08
N PRO A 237 -0.44 -1.23 -9.91
CA PRO A 237 -0.23 -2.68 -9.75
C PRO A 237 -1.25 -3.58 -10.44
N SER A 238 -2.40 -3.04 -10.88
CA SER A 238 -3.42 -3.78 -11.62
C SER A 238 -3.45 -3.46 -13.12
N PHE A 239 -2.53 -2.60 -13.59
CA PHE A 239 -2.65 -1.92 -14.87
C PHE A 239 -2.78 -2.88 -16.06
N TRP A 240 -1.96 -3.93 -16.08
CA TRP A 240 -1.95 -4.90 -17.18
C TRP A 240 -3.21 -5.77 -17.21
N GLU A 241 -3.66 -6.22 -16.04
CA GLU A 241 -4.90 -6.97 -15.88
C GLU A 241 -6.12 -6.13 -16.28
N ASP A 242 -6.14 -4.86 -15.90
CA ASP A 242 -7.21 -3.92 -16.23
C ASP A 242 -7.32 -3.71 -17.74
N LEU A 243 -6.20 -3.43 -18.41
CA LEU A 243 -6.19 -3.25 -19.86
C LEU A 243 -6.58 -4.52 -20.61
N ARG A 244 -6.15 -5.69 -20.13
CA ARG A 244 -6.56 -6.98 -20.71
C ARG A 244 -8.07 -7.17 -20.64
N MET A 245 -8.68 -6.92 -19.48
CA MET A 245 -10.12 -7.04 -19.31
C MET A 245 -10.89 -6.02 -20.15
N LEU A 246 -10.45 -4.76 -20.15
CA LEU A 246 -11.08 -3.70 -20.95
C LEU A 246 -11.02 -4.00 -22.45
N LYS A 247 -9.90 -4.55 -22.94
CA LYS A 247 -9.79 -4.99 -24.34
C LYS A 247 -10.79 -6.10 -24.68
N ASN A 248 -11.06 -7.03 -23.77
CA ASN A 248 -12.07 -8.06 -24.00
C ASN A 248 -13.48 -7.46 -24.04
N ILE A 249 -13.78 -6.52 -23.14
CA ILE A 249 -15.08 -5.83 -23.09
C ILE A 249 -15.29 -4.98 -24.36
N SER A 250 -14.25 -4.30 -24.86
CA SER A 250 -14.35 -3.45 -26.05
C SER A 250 -14.78 -4.20 -27.32
N LEU A 251 -14.52 -5.51 -27.40
CA LEU A 251 -14.93 -6.36 -28.55
C LEU A 251 -16.45 -6.42 -28.73
N SER A 252 -17.23 -6.05 -27.70
CA SER A 252 -18.68 -5.90 -27.77
C SER A 252 -19.14 -4.59 -28.43
N GLY A 253 -18.22 -3.71 -28.84
CA GLY A 253 -18.51 -2.42 -29.48
C GLY A 253 -18.86 -1.29 -28.51
N LYS A 254 -18.73 -1.51 -27.19
CA LYS A 254 -18.99 -0.51 -26.15
C LYS A 254 -17.82 0.47 -26.03
N LYS A 255 -18.13 1.76 -25.82
CA LYS A 255 -17.11 2.78 -25.59
C LYS A 255 -16.51 2.65 -24.19
N ILE A 256 -15.21 2.93 -24.06
CA ILE A 256 -14.45 2.79 -22.82
C ILE A 256 -13.75 4.10 -22.47
N ALA A 257 -13.98 4.57 -21.25
CA ALA A 257 -13.18 5.58 -20.59
C ALA A 257 -12.36 4.96 -19.46
N VAL A 258 -11.09 5.36 -19.34
CA VAL A 258 -10.24 5.01 -18.20
C VAL A 258 -9.88 6.24 -17.37
N CYS A 259 -9.70 6.03 -16.06
CA CYS A 259 -9.35 7.06 -15.09
C CYS A 259 -8.57 6.44 -13.91
N GLY A 260 -8.17 7.24 -12.93
CA GLY A 260 -7.52 6.76 -11.71
C GLY A 260 -6.03 7.04 -11.63
N PRO A 261 -5.35 6.55 -10.57
CA PRO A 261 -4.04 7.06 -10.14
C PRO A 261 -2.83 6.45 -10.89
N HIS A 262 -2.98 6.04 -12.15
CA HIS A 262 -1.87 5.58 -12.99
C HIS A 262 -1.48 6.65 -14.02
N ALA A 263 -0.50 7.49 -13.69
CA ALA A 263 -0.19 8.70 -14.45
C ALA A 263 0.21 8.48 -15.93
N GLN A 264 0.73 7.31 -16.30
CA GLN A 264 1.08 7.02 -17.70
C GLN A 264 -0.13 7.03 -18.65
N ILE A 265 -1.35 6.84 -18.13
CA ILE A 265 -2.56 6.95 -18.96
C ILE A 265 -2.83 8.39 -19.41
N TYR A 266 -2.28 9.41 -18.74
CA TYR A 266 -2.53 10.83 -19.03
C TYR A 266 -1.69 11.38 -20.19
N THR A 267 -1.45 10.56 -21.21
CA THR A 267 -0.64 10.91 -22.39
C THR A 267 -1.39 10.59 -23.68
N GLU A 268 -1.06 11.34 -24.74
CA GLU A 268 -1.57 11.06 -26.09
C GLU A 268 -1.01 9.75 -26.65
N ASP A 269 0.21 9.38 -26.24
CA ASP A 269 0.85 8.11 -26.62
C ASP A 269 0.08 6.91 -26.05
N PHE A 270 -0.40 6.97 -24.81
CA PHE A 270 -1.25 5.91 -24.25
C PHE A 270 -2.48 5.65 -25.13
N LEU A 271 -3.20 6.70 -25.52
CA LEU A 271 -4.36 6.54 -26.39
C LEU A 271 -3.97 6.09 -27.82
N ARG A 272 -2.74 6.33 -28.26
CA ARG A 272 -2.22 5.77 -29.52
C ARG A 272 -1.98 4.26 -29.42
N ASP A 273 -1.37 3.82 -28.32
CA ASP A 273 -0.95 2.44 -28.11
C ASP A 273 -2.13 1.51 -27.77
N TYR A 274 -3.20 2.06 -27.18
CA TYR A 274 -4.39 1.30 -26.76
C TYR A 274 -5.65 1.76 -27.52
N PRO A 275 -5.84 1.34 -28.79
CA PRO A 275 -6.94 1.79 -29.66
C PRO A 275 -8.34 1.42 -29.14
N PHE A 276 -8.45 0.45 -28.24
CA PHE A 276 -9.71 0.01 -27.65
C PHE A 276 -10.23 0.90 -26.49
N VAL A 277 -9.40 1.82 -26.01
CA VAL A 277 -9.82 2.86 -25.05
C VAL A 277 -10.24 4.08 -25.85
N ASP A 278 -11.41 4.65 -25.60
CA ASP A 278 -11.94 5.82 -26.31
C ASP A 278 -11.57 7.14 -25.64
N PHE A 279 -11.57 7.14 -24.31
CA PHE A 279 -11.38 8.35 -23.50
C PHE A 279 -10.45 8.10 -22.31
N VAL A 280 -9.68 9.12 -21.94
CA VAL A 280 -8.98 9.19 -20.64
C VAL A 280 -9.45 10.40 -19.88
N LEU A 281 -9.88 10.19 -18.63
CA LEU A 281 -10.28 11.24 -17.70
C LEU A 281 -9.12 11.50 -16.73
N CYS A 282 -8.52 12.69 -16.80
CA CYS A 282 -7.30 13.01 -16.07
C CYS A 282 -7.59 13.61 -14.68
N GLY A 283 -6.94 13.10 -13.64
CA GLY A 283 -7.05 13.61 -12.26
C GLY A 283 -8.44 13.36 -11.65
N GLU A 284 -9.00 14.37 -10.98
CA GLU A 284 -10.39 14.35 -10.52
C GLU A 284 -11.35 14.37 -11.71
N TYR A 285 -12.02 13.24 -11.94
CA TYR A 285 -12.71 12.96 -13.19
C TYR A 285 -14.22 13.21 -13.16
N GLU A 286 -14.83 13.59 -12.03
CA GLU A 286 -16.29 13.69 -11.89
C GLU A 286 -16.90 14.71 -12.85
N PHE A 287 -16.35 15.93 -12.89
CA PHE A 287 -16.85 17.00 -13.78
C PHE A 287 -16.40 16.79 -15.23
N THR A 288 -15.22 16.22 -15.45
CA THR A 288 -14.77 15.82 -16.80
C THR A 288 -15.71 14.79 -17.39
N LEU A 289 -16.13 13.80 -16.59
CA LEU A 289 -17.11 12.79 -17.00
C LEU A 289 -18.48 13.40 -17.25
N LEU A 290 -18.94 14.35 -16.41
CA LEU A 290 -20.21 15.04 -16.63
C LEU A 290 -20.21 15.80 -17.96
N GLU A 291 -19.19 16.60 -18.24
CA GLU A 291 -19.08 17.36 -19.49
C GLU A 291 -18.98 16.43 -20.70
N LEU A 292 -18.18 15.36 -20.62
CA LEU A 292 -18.13 14.33 -21.66
C LEU A 292 -19.51 13.71 -21.90
N ALA A 293 -20.21 13.33 -20.82
CA ALA A 293 -21.53 12.72 -20.91
C ALA A 293 -22.56 13.69 -21.52
N GLU A 294 -22.49 14.99 -21.20
CA GLU A 294 -23.36 16.00 -21.81
C GLU A 294 -23.10 16.16 -23.31
N CYS A 295 -21.83 16.20 -23.74
CA CYS A 295 -21.47 16.22 -25.16
C CYS A 295 -21.96 14.97 -25.91
N LEU A 296 -21.77 13.78 -25.32
CA LEU A 296 -22.23 12.52 -25.91
C LEU A 296 -23.77 12.47 -25.99
N ARG A 297 -24.46 12.89 -24.93
CA ARG A 297 -25.94 12.95 -24.87
C ARG A 297 -26.52 13.92 -25.89
N SER A 298 -25.85 15.04 -26.17
CA SER A 298 -26.29 16.03 -27.16
C SER A 298 -25.93 15.65 -28.60
N GLY A 299 -25.25 14.52 -28.82
CA GLY A 299 -24.71 14.15 -30.13
C GLY A 299 -23.61 15.09 -30.65
N SER A 300 -22.95 15.85 -29.76
CA SER A 300 -21.84 16.73 -30.16
C SER A 300 -20.63 15.88 -30.55
N ASN A 301 -20.08 16.14 -31.74
CA ASN A 301 -18.80 15.57 -32.15
C ASN A 301 -17.61 16.43 -31.68
N ASP A 302 -17.87 17.65 -31.22
CA ASP A 302 -16.84 18.52 -30.67
C ASP A 302 -16.67 18.26 -29.17
N LEU A 303 -15.52 17.67 -28.81
CA LEU A 303 -15.10 17.41 -27.44
C LEU A 303 -13.97 18.36 -26.99
N SER A 304 -13.58 19.35 -27.80
CA SER A 304 -12.44 20.24 -27.54
C SER A 304 -12.59 21.07 -26.26
N GLN A 305 -13.82 21.28 -25.81
CA GLN A 305 -14.13 22.08 -24.61
C GLN A 305 -14.13 21.26 -23.31
N VAL A 306 -14.08 19.93 -23.38
CA VAL A 306 -14.10 19.06 -22.19
C VAL A 306 -12.74 19.07 -21.51
N LYS A 307 -12.58 19.89 -20.46
CA LYS A 307 -11.29 20.03 -19.76
C LYS A 307 -10.90 18.75 -19.06
N GLY A 308 -9.61 18.37 -19.12
CA GLY A 308 -9.06 17.16 -18.51
C GLY A 308 -9.35 15.86 -19.27
N LEU A 309 -9.79 15.95 -20.53
CA LEU A 309 -10.06 14.80 -21.41
C LEU A 309 -8.89 14.55 -22.37
N ILE A 310 -8.56 13.27 -22.58
CA ILE A 310 -7.80 12.81 -23.76
C ILE A 310 -8.74 11.94 -24.58
N TYR A 311 -8.85 12.24 -25.88
CA TYR A 311 -9.75 11.55 -26.80
C TYR A 311 -9.14 11.48 -28.20
N ARG A 312 -9.83 10.85 -29.15
CA ARG A 312 -9.42 10.87 -30.57
C ARG A 312 -10.30 11.83 -31.36
N ASP A 313 -9.69 12.87 -31.92
CA ASP A 313 -10.29 13.69 -32.97
C ASP A 313 -9.78 13.19 -34.33
N ASN A 314 -10.68 12.77 -35.21
CA ASN A 314 -10.32 12.23 -36.53
C ASN A 314 -9.22 11.16 -36.47
N LYS A 315 -9.33 10.22 -35.52
CA LYS A 315 -8.36 9.14 -35.20
C LYS A 315 -7.02 9.59 -34.59
N LYS A 316 -6.78 10.89 -34.42
CA LYS A 316 -5.57 11.40 -33.78
C LYS A 316 -5.84 11.62 -32.28
N PRO A 317 -5.02 11.08 -31.38
CA PRO A 317 -5.08 11.43 -29.96
C PRO A 317 -4.90 12.94 -29.78
N VAL A 318 -5.77 13.54 -28.97
CA VAL A 318 -5.73 14.95 -28.58
C VAL A 318 -5.91 15.02 -27.07
N LYS A 319 -5.02 15.75 -26.41
CA LYS A 319 -5.13 16.09 -24.98
C LYS A 319 -5.67 17.51 -24.79
N ASN A 320 -6.87 17.62 -24.23
CA ASN A 320 -7.44 18.92 -23.87
C ASN A 320 -6.69 19.56 -22.69
N PRO A 321 -6.84 20.89 -22.49
CA PRO A 321 -6.28 21.59 -21.34
C PRO A 321 -6.68 20.93 -20.01
N ALA A 322 -5.77 20.96 -19.04
CA ALA A 322 -6.01 20.42 -17.71
C ALA A 322 -7.21 21.11 -17.02
N ARG A 323 -8.00 20.33 -16.27
CA ARG A 323 -9.09 20.87 -15.46
C ARG A 323 -8.53 21.47 -14.17
N LYS A 324 -8.84 22.74 -13.92
CA LYS A 324 -8.62 23.34 -12.59
C LYS A 324 -9.50 22.61 -11.57
N LEU A 325 -8.92 22.24 -10.43
CA LEU A 325 -9.66 21.60 -9.33
C LEU A 325 -10.90 22.40 -8.97
N CYS A 326 -12.05 21.71 -8.91
CA CYS A 326 -13.33 22.32 -8.59
C CYS A 326 -13.51 22.54 -7.08
N ASP A 327 -14.49 23.35 -6.69
CA ASP A 327 -14.91 23.39 -5.29
C ASP A 327 -15.53 22.03 -4.91
N VAL A 328 -15.01 21.42 -3.83
CA VAL A 328 -15.48 20.12 -3.34
C VAL A 328 -16.93 20.17 -2.87
N ASN A 329 -17.45 21.34 -2.52
CA ASN A 329 -18.85 21.56 -2.13
C ASN A 329 -19.85 21.44 -3.30
N LEU A 330 -19.36 21.45 -4.54
CA LEU A 330 -20.20 21.20 -5.72
C LEU A 330 -20.44 19.71 -5.95
N LEU A 331 -19.63 18.84 -5.34
CA LEU A 331 -19.79 17.40 -5.47
C LEU A 331 -20.93 16.91 -4.58
N PRO A 332 -21.79 16.02 -5.10
CA PRO A 332 -22.80 15.37 -4.30
C PRO A 332 -22.20 14.37 -3.30
N TRP A 333 -22.99 13.97 -2.30
CA TRP A 333 -22.69 12.80 -1.49
C TRP A 333 -22.62 11.56 -2.39
N PRO A 334 -21.67 10.65 -2.16
CA PRO A 334 -21.51 9.48 -3.00
C PRO A 334 -22.74 8.57 -2.96
N VAL A 335 -23.04 7.97 -4.10
CA VAL A 335 -24.05 6.92 -4.21
C VAL A 335 -23.67 5.74 -3.33
N ARG A 336 -24.62 5.21 -2.56
CA ARG A 336 -24.43 4.06 -1.67
C ARG A 336 -25.50 2.99 -1.82
N ASP A 337 -26.58 3.29 -2.52
CA ASP A 337 -27.73 2.40 -2.67
C ASP A 337 -27.47 1.22 -3.62
N CYS A 338 -26.60 1.39 -4.62
CA CYS A 338 -26.22 0.36 -5.58
C CYS A 338 -24.92 -0.38 -5.25
N LEU A 339 -24.34 -0.17 -4.06
CA LEU A 339 -23.06 -0.75 -3.65
C LEU A 339 -23.22 -1.67 -2.42
N PRO A 340 -22.40 -2.72 -2.27
CA PRO A 340 -22.48 -3.66 -1.16
C PRO A 340 -21.89 -3.04 0.13
N MET A 341 -22.64 -2.13 0.76
CA MET A 341 -22.15 -1.27 1.84
C MET A 341 -21.59 -2.03 3.04
N GLU A 342 -22.07 -3.24 3.30
CA GLU A 342 -21.59 -4.13 4.36
C GLU A 342 -20.18 -4.67 4.13
N LYS A 343 -19.67 -4.61 2.89
CA LYS A 343 -18.36 -5.11 2.52
C LYS A 343 -17.25 -4.07 2.64
N TYR A 344 -17.59 -2.78 2.64
CA TYR A 344 -16.62 -1.70 2.85
C TYR A 344 -16.30 -1.58 4.33
N LEU A 345 -15.06 -1.90 4.69
CA LEU A 345 -14.63 -1.93 6.08
C LEU A 345 -13.19 -1.47 6.22
N ASP A 346 -13.03 -0.35 6.92
CA ASP A 346 -11.77 0.12 7.45
C ASP A 346 -12.08 0.74 8.82
N ALA A 347 -11.84 -0.04 9.88
CA ALA A 347 -12.25 0.30 11.25
C ALA A 347 -11.03 0.55 12.16
N PRO A 348 -10.29 1.66 11.98
CA PRO A 348 -9.16 1.99 12.85
C PRO A 348 -9.55 1.98 14.33
N GLY A 349 -8.68 1.42 15.16
CA GLY A 349 -8.96 1.30 16.59
C GLY A 349 -10.04 0.27 16.98
N GLY A 350 -10.56 -0.50 16.02
CA GLY A 350 -11.68 -1.42 16.25
C GLY A 350 -12.98 -0.66 16.50
N MET A 351 -13.29 0.31 15.64
CA MET A 351 -14.56 1.05 15.69
C MET A 351 -15.77 0.11 15.59
N PRO A 352 -16.93 0.50 16.17
CA PRO A 352 -18.16 -0.26 16.04
C PRO A 352 -18.60 -0.46 14.59
N VAL A 353 -19.08 -1.65 14.24
CA VAL A 353 -19.56 -1.97 12.89
C VAL A 353 -21.09 -2.10 12.83
N PRO A 354 -21.76 -1.72 11.71
CA PRO A 354 -21.18 -1.22 10.46
C PRO A 354 -20.63 0.22 10.59
N SER A 355 -19.47 0.47 9.97
CA SER A 355 -18.80 1.78 9.94
C SER A 355 -18.87 2.35 8.53
N ALA A 356 -19.30 3.61 8.38
CA ALA A 356 -19.29 4.28 7.08
C ALA A 356 -17.95 4.97 6.84
N GLN A 357 -17.45 4.92 5.60
CA GLN A 357 -16.32 5.74 5.16
C GLN A 357 -16.86 7.05 4.55
N MET A 358 -16.20 8.16 4.88
CA MET A 358 -16.53 9.51 4.43
C MET A 358 -15.25 10.29 4.09
N ILE A 359 -15.40 11.36 3.33
CA ILE A 359 -14.36 12.38 3.14
C ILE A 359 -14.92 13.74 3.57
N ALA A 360 -14.19 14.49 4.40
CA ALA A 360 -14.54 15.87 4.76
C ALA A 360 -13.70 16.91 4.00
N SER A 361 -12.68 16.45 3.28
CA SER A 361 -11.76 17.25 2.47
C SER A 361 -11.08 16.36 1.43
N ARG A 362 -10.50 17.00 0.41
CA ARG A 362 -9.65 16.35 -0.61
C ARG A 362 -8.30 17.05 -0.71
N GLY A 363 -7.26 16.24 -0.84
CA GLY A 363 -5.90 16.72 -1.07
C GLY A 363 -5.15 17.12 0.19
N CYS A 364 -3.89 17.51 -0.01
CA CYS A 364 -2.92 17.67 1.05
C CYS A 364 -1.89 18.73 0.65
N PRO A 365 -1.60 19.74 1.49
CA PRO A 365 -0.67 20.81 1.17
C PRO A 365 0.81 20.44 1.40
N PHE A 366 1.06 19.28 2.01
CA PHE A 366 2.41 18.84 2.38
C PHE A 366 3.18 18.27 1.19
N GLN A 367 4.52 18.27 1.30
CA GLN A 367 5.43 18.10 0.16
C GLN A 367 6.02 16.68 0.03
N CYS A 368 5.42 15.68 0.69
CA CYS A 368 5.91 14.30 0.66
C CYS A 368 6.14 13.81 -0.78
N ILE A 369 7.41 13.54 -1.13
CA ILE A 369 7.80 13.28 -2.53
C ILE A 369 7.29 11.94 -3.09
N PHE A 370 6.96 11.00 -2.21
CA PHE A 370 6.48 9.66 -2.55
C PHE A 370 4.95 9.57 -2.65
N CYS A 371 4.22 10.59 -2.20
CA CYS A 371 2.75 10.54 -2.15
C CYS A 371 2.15 10.69 -3.56
N LEU A 372 1.48 9.64 -4.02
CA LEU A 372 0.85 9.56 -5.35
C LEU A 372 -0.31 10.55 -5.53
N TRP A 373 -1.21 10.63 -4.55
CA TRP A 373 -2.48 11.34 -4.68
C TRP A 373 -2.36 12.85 -4.96
N PRO A 374 -1.59 13.62 -4.17
CA PRO A 374 -1.33 15.03 -4.49
C PRO A 374 -0.74 15.23 -5.87
N GLN A 375 0.16 14.34 -6.32
CA GLN A 375 0.90 14.54 -7.56
C GLN A 375 0.09 14.16 -8.80
N VAL A 376 -0.73 13.12 -8.71
CA VAL A 376 -1.44 12.54 -9.87
C VAL A 376 -2.91 12.88 -9.87
N MET A 377 -3.63 12.58 -8.79
CA MET A 377 -5.09 12.77 -8.73
C MET A 377 -5.47 14.23 -8.56
N TYR A 378 -4.77 14.95 -7.67
CA TYR A 378 -5.04 16.36 -7.38
C TYR A 378 -4.19 17.33 -8.21
N GLN A 379 -3.31 16.82 -9.07
CA GLN A 379 -2.45 17.61 -9.97
C GLN A 379 -1.73 18.76 -9.26
N GLY A 380 -1.33 18.53 -8.01
CA GLY A 380 -0.76 19.53 -7.12
C GLY A 380 -1.15 19.32 -5.66
N ARG A 381 -0.51 20.09 -4.80
CA ARG A 381 -0.62 19.98 -3.34
C ARG A 381 -1.71 20.91 -2.81
N ASN A 382 -2.90 20.78 -3.39
CA ASN A 382 -4.06 21.61 -3.06
C ASN A 382 -4.90 20.95 -1.97
N TYR A 383 -5.30 21.71 -0.96
CA TYR A 383 -6.24 21.26 0.06
C TYR A 383 -7.58 21.98 -0.11
N ARG A 384 -8.67 21.22 -0.19
CA ARG A 384 -10.04 21.76 -0.27
C ARG A 384 -10.92 21.03 0.73
N ALA A 385 -11.55 21.79 1.61
CA ALA A 385 -12.44 21.26 2.63
C ALA A 385 -13.91 21.46 2.24
N ARG A 386 -14.75 20.47 2.60
CA ARG A 386 -16.20 20.63 2.56
C ARG A 386 -16.67 21.52 3.70
N ASP A 387 -17.83 22.16 3.47
CA ASP A 387 -18.61 22.85 4.48
C ASP A 387 -18.94 21.90 5.63
N ILE A 388 -18.77 22.39 6.86
CA ILE A 388 -18.89 21.55 8.04
C ILE A 388 -20.34 21.14 8.27
N ASN A 389 -21.31 21.99 7.95
CA ASN A 389 -22.72 21.62 8.07
C ASN A 389 -23.06 20.50 7.10
N ASP A 390 -22.61 20.58 5.83
CA ASP A 390 -22.81 19.51 4.84
C ASP A 390 -22.12 18.19 5.26
N VAL A 391 -20.93 18.26 5.87
CA VAL A 391 -20.25 17.06 6.41
C VAL A 391 -21.07 16.45 7.54
N VAL A 392 -21.55 17.25 8.49
CA VAL A 392 -22.32 16.76 9.64
C VAL A 392 -23.73 16.33 9.23
N ASP A 393 -24.34 16.94 8.21
CA ASP A 393 -25.58 16.48 7.56
C ASP A 393 -25.42 15.04 7.03
N GLU A 394 -24.30 14.75 6.36
CA GLU A 394 -24.02 13.40 5.86
C GLU A 394 -23.78 12.40 7.00
N VAL A 395 -23.06 12.81 8.06
CA VAL A 395 -22.88 11.99 9.28
C VAL A 395 -24.25 11.65 9.88
N GLU A 396 -25.07 12.65 10.14
CA GLU A 396 -26.39 12.49 10.73
C GLU A 396 -27.27 11.58 9.88
N TYR A 397 -27.26 11.75 8.55
CA TYR A 397 -27.99 10.90 7.62
C TYR A 397 -27.54 9.44 7.69
N LEU A 398 -26.23 9.19 7.70
CA LEU A 398 -25.70 7.83 7.73
C LEU A 398 -26.00 7.11 9.05
N ILE A 399 -25.96 7.84 10.17
CA ILE A 399 -26.28 7.27 11.49
C ILE A 399 -27.79 7.05 11.63
N ASN A 400 -28.59 8.09 11.41
CA ASN A 400 -30.03 8.07 11.74
C ASN A 400 -30.88 7.35 10.68
N HIS A 401 -30.48 7.41 9.40
CA HIS A 401 -31.29 6.87 8.30
C HIS A 401 -30.68 5.64 7.62
N LYS A 402 -29.36 5.41 7.74
CA LYS A 402 -28.69 4.22 7.16
C LYS A 402 -28.22 3.22 8.21
N GLY A 403 -28.33 3.53 9.50
CA GLY A 403 -28.05 2.60 10.59
C GLY A 403 -26.56 2.29 10.79
N PHE A 404 -25.66 3.15 10.27
CA PHE A 404 -24.25 3.06 10.60
C PHE A 404 -24.00 3.39 12.08
N LYS A 405 -22.99 2.77 12.67
CA LYS A 405 -22.66 2.95 14.09
C LYS A 405 -21.43 3.82 14.34
N SER A 406 -20.63 4.06 13.31
CA SER A 406 -19.45 4.92 13.37
C SER A 406 -19.09 5.47 12.00
N ILE A 407 -18.26 6.51 12.00
CA ILE A 407 -17.76 7.18 10.78
C ILE A 407 -16.24 7.12 10.74
N TYR A 408 -15.67 6.75 9.59
CA TYR A 408 -14.25 6.90 9.30
C TYR A 408 -14.05 7.98 8.24
N PHE A 409 -13.37 9.07 8.59
CA PHE A 409 -12.97 10.11 7.65
C PHE A 409 -11.62 9.73 7.02
N ASP A 410 -11.66 9.26 5.78
CA ASP A 410 -10.50 8.76 5.02
C ASP A 410 -9.80 9.86 4.20
N ASP A 411 -9.86 11.10 4.70
CA ASP A 411 -9.19 12.26 4.14
C ASP A 411 -7.66 12.04 3.98
N ASP A 412 -7.02 12.74 3.04
CA ASP A 412 -5.56 12.78 2.94
C ASP A 412 -4.90 13.27 4.23
N THR A 413 -5.44 14.33 4.84
CA THR A 413 -5.08 14.81 6.18
C THR A 413 -6.25 15.60 6.75
N PHE A 414 -7.00 15.01 7.68
CA PHE A 414 -8.22 15.62 8.22
C PHE A 414 -7.94 16.84 9.12
N ASN A 415 -6.89 16.77 9.93
CA ASN A 415 -6.60 17.73 11.00
C ASN A 415 -5.85 19.00 10.53
N ILE A 416 -6.21 19.52 9.36
CA ILE A 416 -5.71 20.79 8.84
C ILE A 416 -6.66 21.91 9.29
N GLY A 417 -6.09 22.94 9.92
CA GLY A 417 -6.81 24.12 10.40
C GLY A 417 -7.46 23.89 11.78
N LYS A 418 -6.86 24.47 12.82
CA LYS A 418 -7.33 24.34 14.21
C LYS A 418 -8.77 24.82 14.41
N GLU A 419 -9.09 26.01 13.90
CA GLU A 419 -10.45 26.58 13.99
C GLU A 419 -11.50 25.72 13.30
N ARG A 420 -11.16 25.15 12.15
CA ARG A 420 -12.03 24.22 11.41
C ARG A 420 -12.35 22.98 12.25
N MET A 421 -11.37 22.44 12.96
CA MET A 421 -11.59 21.29 13.84
C MET A 421 -12.49 21.64 15.03
N PHE A 422 -12.35 22.84 15.61
CA PHE A 422 -13.27 23.32 16.65
C PHE A 422 -14.69 23.50 16.12
N GLU A 423 -14.85 24.09 14.93
CA GLU A 423 -16.16 24.24 14.29
C GLU A 423 -16.81 22.88 14.03
N PHE A 424 -16.05 21.90 13.55
CA PHE A 424 -16.53 20.52 13.37
C PHE A 424 -16.99 19.90 14.69
N CYS A 425 -16.19 20.02 15.75
CA CYS A 425 -16.55 19.50 17.08
C CYS A 425 -17.78 20.19 17.66
N ARG A 426 -17.90 21.51 17.49
CA ARG A 426 -19.06 22.30 17.92
C ARG A 426 -20.33 21.85 17.18
N GLU A 427 -20.26 21.68 15.86
CA GLU A 427 -21.43 21.26 15.08
C GLU A 427 -21.86 19.82 15.42
N ILE A 428 -20.91 18.90 15.61
CA ILE A 428 -21.21 17.52 16.10
C ILE A 428 -21.95 17.56 17.45
N LYS A 429 -21.45 18.31 18.44
CA LYS A 429 -22.07 18.44 19.76
C LYS A 429 -23.43 19.12 19.71
N LYS A 430 -23.56 20.18 18.89
CA LYS A 430 -24.81 20.93 18.71
C LYS A 430 -25.94 20.03 18.19
N ARG A 431 -25.62 19.01 17.40
CA ARG A 431 -26.59 18.01 16.90
C ARG A 431 -26.74 16.77 17.78
N GLY A 432 -26.10 16.73 18.94
CA GLY A 432 -26.18 15.57 19.85
C GLY A 432 -25.46 14.32 19.32
N LEU A 433 -24.49 14.48 18.42
CA LEU A 433 -23.76 13.40 17.76
C LEU A 433 -22.44 13.05 18.49
N GLU A 434 -22.14 13.65 19.64
CA GLU A 434 -20.87 13.47 20.36
C GLU A 434 -20.63 12.05 20.90
N LYS A 435 -21.68 11.23 20.94
CA LYS A 435 -21.60 9.80 21.28
C LYS A 435 -21.33 8.89 20.08
N VAL A 436 -21.45 9.41 18.85
CA VAL A 436 -21.13 8.67 17.62
C VAL A 436 -19.61 8.53 17.54
N PRO A 437 -19.05 7.32 17.58
CA PRO A 437 -17.62 7.13 17.42
C PRO A 437 -17.19 7.50 16.01
N TRP A 438 -16.14 8.31 15.90
CA TRP A 438 -15.52 8.59 14.61
C TRP A 438 -14.00 8.50 14.66
N ALA A 439 -13.38 8.28 13.50
CA ALA A 439 -11.93 8.21 13.35
C ALA A 439 -11.45 9.01 12.14
N ILE A 440 -10.17 9.39 12.19
CA ILE A 440 -9.55 10.24 11.18
C ILE A 440 -8.17 9.75 10.78
N MET A 441 -7.76 10.11 9.56
CA MET A 441 -6.37 10.20 9.14
C MET A 441 -5.80 11.56 9.51
N ALA A 442 -4.63 11.59 10.15
CA ALA A 442 -4.06 12.84 10.63
C ALA A 442 -2.53 12.85 10.61
N ARG A 443 -1.97 14.05 10.72
CA ARG A 443 -0.56 14.23 11.07
C ARG A 443 -0.41 14.56 12.56
N PRO A 444 0.50 13.89 13.28
CA PRO A 444 0.65 14.09 14.72
C PRO A 444 1.27 15.46 15.09
N ASP A 445 2.06 16.06 14.20
CA ASP A 445 2.67 17.39 14.40
C ASP A 445 1.69 18.56 14.26
N LEU A 446 0.53 18.36 13.63
CA LEU A 446 -0.52 19.39 13.56
C LEU A 446 -1.43 19.39 14.79
N MET A 447 -1.35 18.36 15.63
CA MET A 447 -2.13 18.28 16.85
C MET A 447 -1.55 19.20 17.94
N ASP A 448 -2.44 19.66 18.81
CA ASP A 448 -2.11 20.19 20.13
C ASP A 448 -3.07 19.60 21.17
N GLU A 449 -2.81 19.90 22.44
CA GLU A 449 -3.60 19.35 23.54
C GLU A 449 -5.05 19.82 23.54
N GLU A 450 -5.28 21.09 23.22
CA GLU A 450 -6.58 21.72 23.25
C GLU A 450 -7.52 21.05 22.23
N ILE A 451 -7.06 20.94 20.97
CA ILE A 451 -7.89 20.35 19.92
C ILE A 451 -8.07 18.85 20.10
N LEU A 452 -7.07 18.12 20.62
CA LEU A 452 -7.20 16.69 20.91
C LEU A 452 -8.26 16.43 21.99
N ARG A 453 -8.30 17.24 23.05
CA ARG A 453 -9.33 17.15 24.10
C ARG A 453 -10.70 17.50 23.56
N GLU A 454 -10.79 18.53 22.73
CA GLU A 454 -12.05 18.92 22.10
C GLU A 454 -12.58 17.81 21.19
N MET A 455 -11.77 17.30 20.27
CA MET A 455 -12.16 16.20 19.39
C MET A 455 -12.56 14.94 20.20
N LYS A 456 -11.84 14.64 21.29
CA LYS A 456 -12.22 13.54 22.19
C LYS A 456 -13.62 13.75 22.76
N SER A 457 -13.93 14.96 23.23
CA SER A 457 -15.24 15.29 23.78
C SER A 457 -16.35 15.32 22.73
N ALA A 458 -16.01 15.43 21.44
CA ALA A 458 -16.93 15.35 20.31
C ALA A 458 -17.04 13.93 19.71
N GLY A 459 -16.44 12.90 20.32
CA GLY A 459 -16.61 11.50 19.88
C GLY A 459 -15.41 10.87 19.15
N LEU A 460 -14.26 11.56 19.06
CA LEU A 460 -13.06 10.99 18.45
C LEU A 460 -12.65 9.70 19.19
N TYR A 461 -12.70 8.60 18.45
CA TYR A 461 -12.48 7.26 18.93
C TYR A 461 -11.08 6.74 18.56
N ALA A 462 -10.65 6.99 17.32
CA ALA A 462 -9.36 6.52 16.82
C ALA A 462 -8.70 7.50 15.84
N VAL A 463 -7.37 7.44 15.75
CA VAL A 463 -6.58 8.22 14.79
C VAL A 463 -5.56 7.33 14.09
N LYS A 464 -5.49 7.43 12.75
CA LYS A 464 -4.38 6.93 11.94
C LYS A 464 -3.38 8.07 11.76
N TYR A 465 -2.21 7.97 12.40
CA TYR A 465 -1.13 8.91 12.19
C TYR A 465 -0.14 8.40 11.16
N GLY A 466 0.04 9.18 10.09
CA GLY A 466 1.17 9.03 9.20
C GLY A 466 2.43 9.48 9.89
N VAL A 467 3.32 8.57 10.31
CA VAL A 467 4.63 8.93 10.89
C VAL A 467 5.74 8.71 9.86
N GLU A 468 5.70 7.60 9.13
CA GLU A 468 6.67 7.14 8.14
C GLU A 468 8.03 6.75 8.71
N SER A 469 8.70 7.64 9.45
CA SER A 469 10.02 7.40 10.05
C SER A 469 10.16 8.12 11.40
N ALA A 470 10.96 7.55 12.30
CA ALA A 470 11.34 8.21 13.56
C ALA A 470 12.61 9.07 13.43
N SER A 471 13.26 9.09 12.27
CA SER A 471 14.46 9.89 12.03
C SER A 471 14.12 11.23 11.39
N GLN A 472 14.47 12.32 12.07
CA GLN A 472 14.23 13.70 11.59
C GLN A 472 14.86 13.94 10.20
N HIS A 473 16.08 13.47 9.98
CA HIS A 473 16.77 13.59 8.69
C HIS A 473 16.03 12.88 7.56
N ILE A 474 15.43 11.71 7.83
CA ILE A 474 14.64 10.98 6.83
C ILE A 474 13.34 11.74 6.51
N LEU A 475 12.67 12.29 7.53
CA LEU A 475 11.44 13.09 7.37
C LEU A 475 11.70 14.34 6.51
N GLU A 476 12.85 14.98 6.68
CA GLU A 476 13.32 16.12 5.86
C GLU A 476 13.69 15.68 4.44
N GLY A 477 14.42 14.57 4.29
CA GLY A 477 14.82 14.02 3.00
C GLY A 477 13.63 13.68 2.10
N MET A 478 12.51 13.21 2.67
CA MET A 478 11.26 13.00 1.93
C MET A 478 10.33 14.21 1.88
N LYS A 479 10.77 15.39 2.37
CA LYS A 479 10.02 16.65 2.43
C LYS A 479 8.69 16.59 3.19
N LYS A 480 8.54 15.66 4.13
CA LYS A 480 7.38 15.64 5.02
C LYS A 480 7.45 16.79 6.05
N ASN A 481 8.68 17.22 6.39
CA ASN A 481 9.00 18.34 7.26
C ASN A 481 8.18 18.35 8.56
N MET A 482 8.06 17.17 9.15
CA MET A 482 7.31 16.94 10.39
C MET A 482 8.24 17.09 11.59
N ASP A 483 7.80 17.79 12.63
CA ASP A 483 8.52 17.81 13.92
C ASP A 483 8.29 16.49 14.65
N ILE A 484 9.31 15.62 14.65
CA ILE A 484 9.21 14.32 15.32
C ILE A 484 9.06 14.45 16.84
N LYS A 485 9.67 15.45 17.48
CA LYS A 485 9.58 15.65 18.94
C LYS A 485 8.17 16.03 19.34
N LYS A 486 7.55 16.96 18.62
CA LYS A 486 6.13 17.31 18.80
C LYS A 486 5.24 16.09 18.54
N SER A 487 5.52 15.34 17.49
CA SER A 487 4.77 14.13 17.14
C SER A 487 4.78 13.09 18.26
N VAL A 488 5.95 12.83 18.88
CA VAL A 488 6.06 11.91 20.04
C VAL A 488 5.19 12.39 21.20
N LYS A 489 5.22 13.70 21.50
CA LYS A 489 4.41 14.30 22.58
C LYS A 489 2.92 14.10 22.30
N MET A 490 2.47 14.39 21.09
CA MET A 490 1.05 14.30 20.72
C MET A 490 0.56 12.86 20.64
N ILE A 491 1.36 11.92 20.11
CA ILE A 491 1.00 10.49 20.10
C ILE A 491 0.77 9.96 21.53
N ARG A 492 1.63 10.35 22.48
CA ARG A 492 1.47 9.96 23.90
C ARG A 492 0.20 10.54 24.49
N LEU A 493 -0.05 11.84 24.30
CA LEU A 493 -1.24 12.50 24.79
C LEU A 493 -2.52 11.88 24.21
N THR A 494 -2.55 11.61 22.90
CA THR A 494 -3.69 10.92 22.25
C THR A 494 -3.97 9.57 22.92
N LYS A 495 -2.94 8.80 23.27
CA LYS A 495 -3.07 7.52 23.97
C LYS A 495 -3.56 7.69 25.41
N GLU A 496 -3.05 8.69 26.13
CA GLU A 496 -3.45 9.03 27.51
C GLU A 496 -4.92 9.44 27.59
N LEU A 497 -5.45 10.11 26.56
CA LEU A 497 -6.87 10.44 26.41
C LEU A 497 -7.76 9.23 26.06
N GLY A 498 -7.17 8.04 25.93
CA GLY A 498 -7.88 6.80 25.60
C GLY A 498 -8.33 6.70 24.15
N ILE A 499 -7.86 7.60 23.27
CA ILE A 499 -8.08 7.51 21.82
C ILE A 499 -7.20 6.39 21.27
N LYS A 500 -7.76 5.53 20.41
CA LYS A 500 -7.00 4.44 19.79
C LYS A 500 -6.09 4.99 18.70
N ILE A 501 -4.88 4.46 18.61
CA ILE A 501 -3.90 4.96 17.64
C ILE A 501 -3.51 3.83 16.70
N HIS A 502 -3.53 4.13 15.41
CA HIS A 502 -2.84 3.36 14.38
C HIS A 502 -1.67 4.18 13.85
N LEU A 503 -0.46 3.63 13.85
CA LEU A 503 0.73 4.31 13.32
C LEU A 503 1.16 3.66 12.01
N THR A 504 1.44 4.46 10.98
CA THR A 504 2.02 3.98 9.72
C THR A 504 3.49 4.37 9.62
N PHE A 505 4.29 3.43 9.13
CA PHE A 505 5.72 3.56 8.91
C PHE A 505 6.07 2.95 7.54
N THR A 506 7.09 3.50 6.88
CA THR A 506 7.55 2.99 5.59
C THR A 506 9.08 2.97 5.53
N PHE A 507 9.65 1.94 4.91
CA PHE A 507 11.10 1.80 4.74
C PHE A 507 11.53 2.05 3.29
N GLY A 508 12.73 2.59 3.14
CA GLY A 508 13.31 2.88 1.84
C GLY A 508 13.10 4.33 1.41
N LEU A 509 13.00 5.27 2.36
CA LEU A 509 12.95 6.70 2.05
C LEU A 509 14.36 7.26 1.71
N PRO A 510 14.48 8.45 1.11
CA PRO A 510 15.78 9.06 0.84
C PRO A 510 16.68 9.11 2.09
N GLY A 511 17.90 8.60 1.97
CA GLY A 511 18.89 8.57 3.05
C GLY A 511 18.69 7.47 4.10
N GLU A 512 17.73 6.55 3.92
CA GLU A 512 17.48 5.46 4.88
C GLU A 512 18.72 4.58 5.09
N THR A 513 18.96 4.15 6.32
CA THR A 513 20.05 3.26 6.71
C THR A 513 19.53 2.15 7.62
N LYS A 514 20.33 1.09 7.83
CA LYS A 514 20.00 0.06 8.85
C LYS A 514 19.80 0.65 10.25
N LYS A 515 20.50 1.74 10.57
CA LYS A 515 20.37 2.47 11.84
C LYS A 515 19.01 3.18 11.95
N THR A 516 18.60 3.94 10.93
CA THR A 516 17.32 4.68 10.94
C THR A 516 16.12 3.75 10.90
N ILE A 517 16.24 2.61 10.21
CA ILE A 517 15.25 1.51 10.26
C ILE A 517 15.08 1.03 11.70
N LYS A 518 16.19 0.73 12.39
CA LYS A 518 16.15 0.27 13.78
C LYS A 518 15.54 1.32 14.72
N GLU A 519 15.91 2.59 14.56
CA GLU A 519 15.35 3.71 15.33
C GLU A 519 13.82 3.80 15.16
N THR A 520 13.33 3.63 13.93
CA THR A 520 11.89 3.64 13.62
C THR A 520 11.16 2.46 14.25
N ILE A 521 11.75 1.26 14.22
CA ILE A 521 11.17 0.08 14.88
C ILE A 521 11.13 0.27 16.40
N ASP A 522 12.24 0.68 17.01
CA ASP A 522 12.32 0.92 18.46
C ASP A 522 11.29 1.99 18.90
N PHE A 523 11.13 3.05 18.11
CA PHE A 523 10.11 4.07 18.33
C PHE A 523 8.69 3.49 18.28
N ALA A 524 8.35 2.69 17.27
CA ALA A 524 7.03 2.07 17.14
C ALA A 524 6.69 1.18 18.34
N LEU A 525 7.65 0.36 18.80
CA LEU A 525 7.48 -0.47 19.99
C LEU A 525 7.30 0.37 21.26
N LYS A 526 8.07 1.46 21.39
CA LYS A 526 8.00 2.38 22.53
C LYS A 526 6.67 3.12 22.61
N MET A 527 6.08 3.51 21.48
CA MET A 527 4.76 4.16 21.45
C MET A 527 3.63 3.18 21.79
N ASP A 528 3.81 1.89 21.46
CA ASP A 528 2.84 0.82 21.76
C ASP A 528 1.42 1.21 21.33
N PRO A 529 1.18 1.50 20.03
CA PRO A 529 -0.12 1.90 19.53
C PRO A 529 -1.14 0.74 19.60
N PHE A 530 -2.41 1.01 19.30
CA PHE A 530 -3.44 -0.04 19.22
C PHE A 530 -3.15 -1.00 18.07
N SER A 531 -2.77 -0.46 16.92
CA SER A 531 -2.27 -1.21 15.76
C SER A 531 -1.22 -0.38 15.02
N LEU A 532 -0.50 -0.99 14.07
CA LEU A 532 0.45 -0.28 13.22
C LEU A 532 0.56 -0.95 11.85
N GLN A 533 1.20 -0.26 10.91
CA GLN A 533 1.57 -0.77 9.60
C GLN A 533 3.04 -0.44 9.32
N PHE A 534 3.78 -1.42 8.81
CA PHE A 534 5.10 -1.24 8.21
C PHE A 534 4.99 -1.57 6.71
N SER A 535 5.27 -0.60 5.84
CA SER A 535 5.31 -0.77 4.38
C SER A 535 6.73 -0.65 3.83
N ILE A 536 6.89 -1.02 2.56
CA ILE A 536 8.07 -0.66 1.77
C ILE A 536 7.64 0.47 0.84
N THR A 537 8.42 1.55 0.81
CA THR A 537 8.10 2.70 -0.03
C THR A 537 8.11 2.26 -1.50
N THR A 538 7.02 2.55 -2.21
CA THR A 538 6.89 2.25 -3.64
C THR A 538 6.93 3.57 -4.41
N PRO A 539 7.93 3.77 -5.28
CA PRO A 539 8.03 4.99 -6.07
C PRO A 539 7.06 4.87 -7.26
N PHE A 540 5.82 5.34 -7.12
CA PHE A 540 4.87 5.26 -8.23
C PHE A 540 5.30 6.16 -9.40
N PRO A 541 5.04 5.74 -10.67
CA PRO A 541 5.36 6.55 -11.85
C PRO A 541 4.85 7.99 -11.73
N ASP A 542 5.65 8.93 -12.24
CA ASP A 542 5.38 10.38 -12.24
C ASP A 542 5.29 11.04 -10.84
N THR A 543 5.66 10.32 -9.78
CA THR A 543 6.00 10.97 -8.51
C THR A 543 7.42 11.55 -8.55
N GLU A 544 7.64 12.65 -7.84
CA GLU A 544 8.97 13.26 -7.65
C GLU A 544 9.99 12.21 -7.18
N TYR A 545 9.57 11.28 -6.32
CA TYR A 545 10.45 10.22 -5.86
C TYR A 545 10.83 9.21 -6.94
N PHE A 546 9.90 8.84 -7.82
CA PHE A 546 10.21 8.00 -8.97
C PHE A 546 11.23 8.66 -9.90
N SER A 547 11.05 9.94 -10.22
CA SER A 547 11.99 10.69 -11.06
C SER A 547 13.40 10.76 -10.46
N ILE A 548 13.51 10.94 -9.13
CA ILE A 548 14.80 10.92 -8.41
C ILE A 548 15.47 9.56 -8.57
N LEU A 549 14.76 8.47 -8.24
CA LEU A 549 15.33 7.13 -8.31
C LEU A 549 15.63 6.67 -9.74
N GLU A 550 14.83 7.08 -10.71
CA GLU A 550 15.08 6.79 -12.12
C GLU A 550 16.36 7.47 -12.62
N LYS A 551 16.54 8.76 -12.30
CA LYS A 551 17.75 9.52 -12.63
C LYS A 551 19.00 8.88 -12.01
N GLU A 552 18.88 8.36 -10.80
CA GLU A 552 19.96 7.69 -10.07
C GLU A 552 20.12 6.20 -10.43
N LYS A 553 19.29 5.65 -11.33
CA LYS A 553 19.28 4.23 -11.73
C LYS A 553 19.09 3.26 -10.55
N LEU A 554 18.22 3.66 -9.62
CA LEU A 554 17.89 2.92 -8.39
C LEU A 554 16.57 2.15 -8.46
N ILE A 555 15.81 2.28 -9.55
CA ILE A 555 14.64 1.43 -9.85
C ILE A 555 15.12 0.03 -10.27
N ILE A 556 14.65 -1.02 -9.58
CA ILE A 556 15.00 -2.43 -9.87
C ILE A 556 14.20 -2.93 -11.08
N THR A 557 12.93 -2.57 -11.16
CA THR A 557 12.02 -3.03 -12.22
C THR A 557 10.93 -2.00 -12.51
N LYS A 558 10.50 -1.92 -13.76
CA LYS A 558 9.32 -1.15 -14.21
C LYS A 558 8.15 -2.07 -14.56
N ASP A 559 8.18 -3.30 -14.05
CA ASP A 559 7.03 -4.19 -14.09
C ASP A 559 5.98 -3.69 -13.09
N TRP A 560 4.98 -2.96 -13.59
CA TRP A 560 3.97 -2.30 -12.78
C TRP A 560 3.20 -3.27 -11.87
N SER A 561 3.05 -4.54 -12.26
CA SER A 561 2.39 -5.58 -11.43
C SER A 561 3.07 -5.79 -10.06
N LYS A 562 4.33 -5.38 -9.92
CA LYS A 562 5.11 -5.47 -8.67
C LYS A 562 5.02 -4.23 -7.78
N TYR A 563 4.34 -3.17 -8.23
CA TYR A 563 4.24 -1.89 -7.50
C TYR A 563 3.07 -1.92 -6.48
N ASP A 564 2.94 -3.01 -5.73
CA ASP A 564 1.90 -3.18 -4.70
C ASP A 564 2.33 -2.67 -3.31
N GLY A 565 3.63 -2.36 -3.14
CA GLY A 565 4.27 -1.90 -1.90
C GLY A 565 4.20 -2.82 -0.69
N ASN A 566 3.62 -4.02 -0.86
CA ASN A 566 3.33 -4.96 0.23
C ASN A 566 4.18 -6.23 0.12
N SER A 567 4.41 -6.73 -1.10
CA SER A 567 4.99 -8.06 -1.32
C SER A 567 6.48 -8.06 -1.65
N GLY A 568 7.01 -6.99 -2.27
CA GLY A 568 8.43 -6.89 -2.61
C GLY A 568 8.91 -5.47 -2.91
N SER A 569 10.23 -5.26 -2.86
CA SER A 569 10.83 -3.96 -3.20
C SER A 569 11.08 -3.84 -4.70
N VAL A 570 10.56 -2.77 -5.32
CA VAL A 570 10.82 -2.43 -6.74
C VAL A 570 11.97 -1.44 -6.92
N MET A 571 12.64 -1.10 -5.82
CA MET A 571 13.75 -0.15 -5.78
C MET A 571 14.84 -0.57 -4.80
N LYS A 572 15.99 0.07 -4.91
CA LYS A 572 17.10 0.03 -3.95
C LYS A 572 17.53 1.44 -3.58
N LEU A 573 18.34 1.57 -2.55
CA LEU A 573 19.07 2.80 -2.23
C LEU A 573 20.57 2.57 -2.45
N HIS A 574 21.38 3.63 -2.41
CA HIS A 574 22.85 3.53 -2.55
C HIS A 574 23.50 2.57 -1.55
N ASN A 575 22.93 2.45 -0.36
CA ASN A 575 23.45 1.71 0.78
C ASN A 575 22.56 0.54 1.24
N LEU A 576 21.41 0.32 0.59
CA LEU A 576 20.45 -0.73 0.95
C LEU A 576 19.91 -1.38 -0.33
N THR A 577 20.01 -2.71 -0.41
CA THR A 577 19.40 -3.49 -1.49
C THR A 577 17.88 -3.57 -1.31
N GLY A 578 17.14 -3.95 -2.35
CA GLY A 578 15.70 -4.24 -2.22
C GLY A 578 15.43 -5.32 -1.16
N LEU A 579 16.29 -6.35 -1.08
CA LEU A 579 16.22 -7.39 -0.07
C LEU A 579 16.43 -6.85 1.35
N ASP A 580 17.34 -5.88 1.55
CA ASP A 580 17.50 -5.24 2.88
C ASP A 580 16.21 -4.57 3.35
N LEU A 581 15.44 -3.93 2.46
CA LEU A 581 14.17 -3.28 2.77
C LEU A 581 13.08 -4.30 3.12
N GLU A 582 12.98 -5.40 2.37
CA GLU A 582 12.06 -6.49 2.67
C GLU A 582 12.37 -7.18 4.00
N LEU A 583 13.66 -7.39 4.28
CA LEU A 583 14.13 -7.94 5.56
C LEU A 583 13.80 -6.99 6.72
N ALA A 584 13.93 -5.68 6.52
CA ALA A 584 13.57 -4.67 7.51
C ALA A 584 12.08 -4.70 7.85
N GLN A 585 11.20 -4.75 6.84
CA GLN A 585 9.75 -4.85 7.06
C GLN A 585 9.38 -6.13 7.82
N LYS A 586 9.93 -7.28 7.42
CA LYS A 586 9.71 -8.57 8.10
C LYS A 586 10.26 -8.56 9.52
N MET A 587 11.41 -7.93 9.77
CA MET A 587 11.96 -7.72 11.11
C MET A 587 11.04 -6.85 11.97
N ALA A 588 10.53 -5.74 11.44
CA ALA A 588 9.64 -4.83 12.14
C ALA A 588 8.35 -5.52 12.61
N TYR A 589 7.68 -6.27 11.71
CA TYR A 589 6.49 -7.05 12.08
C TYR A 589 6.81 -8.16 13.09
N ARG A 590 7.94 -8.86 12.95
CA ARG A 590 8.36 -9.87 13.94
C ARG A 590 8.54 -9.27 15.33
N MET A 591 9.22 -8.13 15.42
CA MET A 591 9.46 -7.41 16.68
C MET A 591 8.16 -6.86 17.29
N TRP A 592 7.25 -6.36 16.46
CA TRP A 592 5.92 -5.94 16.90
C TRP A 592 5.08 -7.10 17.46
N ASP A 593 5.06 -8.22 16.75
CA ASP A 593 4.39 -9.43 17.19
C ASP A 593 4.93 -9.93 18.54
N ASP A 594 6.25 -9.85 18.75
CA ASP A 594 6.90 -10.13 20.04
C ASP A 594 6.47 -9.18 21.14
N HIS A 595 6.46 -7.88 20.85
CA HIS A 595 5.99 -6.85 21.78
C HIS A 595 4.55 -7.11 22.24
N LEU A 596 3.65 -7.39 21.31
CA LEU A 596 2.25 -7.74 21.61
C LEU A 596 2.12 -9.02 22.42
N ARG A 597 2.98 -10.02 22.18
CA ARG A 597 3.02 -11.27 22.96
C ARG A 597 3.44 -11.01 24.41
N ARG A 598 4.55 -10.28 24.61
CA ARG A 598 5.06 -9.92 25.95
C ARG A 598 3.98 -9.21 26.78
N LYS A 599 3.23 -8.31 26.16
CA LYS A 599 2.12 -7.59 26.80
C LYS A 599 0.94 -8.48 27.17
N ARG A 600 0.57 -9.45 26.32
CA ARG A 600 -0.59 -10.34 26.56
C ARG A 600 -0.31 -11.41 27.61
N GLY A 601 0.95 -11.85 27.70
CA GLY A 601 1.36 -12.98 28.52
C GLY A 601 0.74 -14.32 28.09
N ILE A 602 1.16 -15.39 28.76
CA ILE A 602 0.79 -16.78 28.43
C ILE A 602 -0.73 -17.01 28.49
N ARG A 603 -1.43 -16.40 29.45
CA ARG A 603 -2.90 -16.54 29.57
C ARG A 603 -3.64 -15.91 28.38
N GLY A 604 -3.17 -14.76 27.89
CA GLY A 604 -3.76 -14.09 26.74
C GLY A 604 -3.47 -14.81 25.41
N ASP A 605 -2.29 -15.42 25.29
CA ASP A 605 -1.97 -16.27 24.13
C ASP A 605 -2.79 -17.56 24.13
N LEU A 606 -3.02 -18.17 25.31
CA LEU A 606 -3.92 -19.32 25.44
C LEU A 606 -5.37 -18.96 25.07
N LYS A 607 -5.85 -17.77 25.46
CA LYS A 607 -7.18 -17.29 25.07
C LYS A 607 -7.30 -17.14 23.55
N LYS A 608 -6.34 -16.50 22.88
CA LYS A 608 -6.32 -16.40 21.40
C LYS A 608 -6.22 -17.77 20.73
N PHE A 609 -5.47 -18.70 21.31
CA PHE A 609 -5.41 -20.07 20.81
C PHE A 609 -6.79 -20.73 20.87
N ILE A 610 -7.49 -20.64 22.00
CA ILE A 610 -8.84 -21.20 22.17
C ILE A 610 -9.82 -20.55 21.19
N GLU A 611 -9.77 -19.23 21.00
CA GLU A 611 -10.60 -18.51 20.03
C GLU A 611 -10.29 -18.97 18.59
N PHE A 612 -9.01 -19.10 18.23
CA PHE A 612 -8.61 -19.59 16.91
C PHE A 612 -9.00 -21.06 16.67
N TYR A 613 -8.88 -21.89 17.70
CA TYR A 613 -9.35 -23.28 17.72
C TYR A 613 -10.87 -23.37 17.52
N ARG A 614 -11.64 -22.55 18.23
CA ARG A 614 -13.10 -22.50 18.07
C ARG A 614 -13.50 -22.09 16.65
N LYS A 615 -12.76 -21.16 16.03
CA LYS A 615 -13.07 -20.66 14.69
C LYS A 615 -12.60 -21.59 13.55
N ASN A 616 -11.45 -22.24 13.69
CA ASN A 616 -10.78 -22.94 12.57
C ASN A 616 -10.55 -24.44 12.82
N GLY A 617 -10.98 -24.97 13.97
CA GLY A 617 -10.77 -26.37 14.33
C GLY A 617 -9.38 -26.69 14.87
N ILE A 618 -9.18 -27.94 15.29
CA ILE A 618 -8.00 -28.35 16.08
C ILE A 618 -6.72 -28.44 15.27
N ARG A 619 -6.79 -28.93 14.02
CA ARG A 619 -5.60 -29.09 13.16
C ARG A 619 -4.93 -27.73 12.84
N PRO A 620 -5.65 -26.71 12.32
CA PRO A 620 -5.04 -25.40 12.04
C PRO A 620 -4.54 -24.71 13.31
N ALA A 621 -5.28 -24.85 14.43
CA ALA A 621 -4.86 -24.29 15.70
C ALA A 621 -3.58 -24.94 16.23
N PHE A 622 -3.45 -26.27 16.13
CA PHE A 622 -2.23 -26.99 16.51
C PHE A 622 -1.05 -26.65 15.61
N ILE A 623 -1.22 -26.54 14.28
CA ILE A 623 -0.14 -26.14 13.37
C ILE A 623 0.38 -24.75 13.75
N LYS A 624 -0.54 -23.79 13.94
CA LYS A 624 -0.23 -22.43 14.37
C LYS A 624 0.48 -22.40 15.72
N THR A 625 0.06 -23.25 16.65
CA THR A 625 0.59 -23.31 18.03
C THR A 625 1.90 -24.09 18.13
N ALA A 626 2.10 -25.11 17.31
CA ALA A 626 3.34 -25.86 17.23
C ALA A 626 4.45 -24.98 16.62
N GLY A 627 4.15 -24.22 15.57
CA GLY A 627 5.05 -23.18 15.06
C GLY A 627 5.38 -22.13 16.13
N TYR A 628 4.39 -21.73 16.93
CA TYR A 628 4.53 -20.78 18.04
C TYR A 628 5.37 -21.32 19.22
N LEU A 629 5.16 -22.57 19.65
CA LEU A 629 5.95 -23.21 20.69
C LEU A 629 7.38 -23.46 20.21
N LYS A 630 7.57 -23.92 18.97
CA LYS A 630 8.89 -24.07 18.33
C LYS A 630 9.65 -22.73 18.37
N TYR A 631 8.97 -21.62 18.05
CA TYR A 631 9.55 -20.27 18.13
C TYR A 631 9.93 -19.84 19.57
N ILE A 632 9.05 -20.02 20.56
CA ILE A 632 9.32 -19.68 21.97
C ILE A 632 10.48 -20.49 22.56
N PHE A 633 10.54 -21.78 22.24
CA PHE A 633 11.56 -22.68 22.77
C PHE A 633 12.92 -22.54 22.08
N LEU A 634 12.97 -22.18 20.79
CA LEU A 634 14.23 -22.04 20.04
C LEU A 634 14.88 -20.66 20.19
N LYS A 635 14.11 -19.55 20.17
CA LYS A 635 14.70 -18.21 20.07
C LYS A 635 14.85 -17.45 21.40
N ARG A 636 14.64 -18.09 22.57
CA ARG A 636 14.77 -17.40 23.88
C ARG A 636 16.20 -16.99 24.27
N ARG A 637 17.24 -17.41 23.54
CA ARG A 637 18.62 -16.93 23.70
C ARG A 637 18.82 -15.46 23.27
N ALA A 638 17.95 -14.89 22.43
CA ALA A 638 18.00 -13.48 22.03
C ALA A 638 17.35 -12.50 23.04
N TYR A 639 16.99 -12.99 24.23
CA TYR A 639 16.30 -12.23 25.27
C TYR A 639 17.31 -11.80 26.34
N LEU A 640 17.97 -10.68 26.10
CA LEU A 640 18.76 -9.98 27.10
C LEU A 640 17.93 -8.80 27.62
N SER A 641 17.72 -8.74 28.93
CA SER A 641 17.35 -7.48 29.58
C SER A 641 18.61 -6.66 29.78
N VAL A 642 18.58 -5.41 29.34
CA VAL A 642 19.58 -4.40 29.69
C VAL A 642 19.20 -3.88 31.07
N ASP A 643 20.02 -4.16 32.09
CA ASP A 643 19.91 -3.48 33.38
C ASP A 643 20.48 -2.06 33.28
N LYS A 644 20.20 -1.21 34.29
CA LYS A 644 20.55 0.22 34.31
C LYS A 644 22.02 0.55 34.02
N ASP A 645 22.91 -0.44 34.11
CA ASP A 645 24.35 -0.29 33.95
C ASP A 645 24.89 -0.91 32.63
N ASN A 646 24.02 -1.18 31.64
CA ASN A 646 24.39 -1.69 30.30
C ASN A 646 25.17 -3.02 30.26
N THR A 647 25.21 -3.79 31.34
CA THR A 647 25.85 -5.12 31.34
C THR A 647 24.84 -6.25 31.11
N ILE A 648 25.22 -7.18 30.24
CA ILE A 648 24.43 -8.34 29.82
C ILE A 648 24.70 -9.51 30.78
N LYS A 649 23.69 -9.96 31.55
CA LYS A 649 23.77 -11.26 32.28
C LYS A 649 22.53 -12.14 32.04
N PRO A 650 22.71 -13.47 31.88
CA PRO A 650 21.60 -14.40 31.72
C PRO A 650 20.89 -14.67 33.06
N ARG A 651 19.57 -14.45 33.14
CA ARG A 651 18.76 -15.03 34.24
C ARG A 651 18.49 -16.51 33.93
N ASN A 652 18.84 -17.39 34.88
CA ASN A 652 18.57 -18.83 34.86
C ASN A 652 17.07 -19.13 34.64
N GLY A 653 16.68 -19.30 33.37
CA GLY A 653 15.29 -19.29 32.93
C GLY A 653 14.52 -20.60 33.08
N PHE A 654 15.17 -21.74 33.31
CA PHE A 654 14.50 -23.05 33.29
C PHE A 654 13.83 -23.42 34.64
N LEU A 655 14.51 -23.18 35.77
CA LEU A 655 13.97 -23.46 37.11
C LEU A 655 12.89 -22.47 37.55
N ALA A 656 12.87 -21.26 36.99
CA ALA A 656 11.84 -20.25 37.28
C ALA A 656 10.47 -20.60 36.65
N ILE A 657 10.44 -21.27 35.49
CA ILE A 657 9.21 -21.66 34.79
C ILE A 657 8.48 -22.81 35.50
N LEU A 658 9.23 -23.78 36.04
CA LEU A 658 8.66 -24.89 36.81
C LEU A 658 8.18 -24.47 38.20
N ARG A 659 8.74 -23.38 38.75
CA ARG A 659 8.31 -22.78 40.02
C ARG A 659 7.19 -21.74 39.85
N ASP A 660 6.80 -21.41 38.61
CA ASP A 660 5.70 -20.50 38.34
C ASP A 660 4.35 -21.18 38.65
N LYS A 661 3.64 -20.65 39.65
CA LYS A 661 2.30 -21.12 40.07
C LYS A 661 1.29 -21.15 38.91
N ALA A 662 1.52 -20.41 37.82
CA ALA A 662 0.66 -20.41 36.63
C ALA A 662 0.81 -21.68 35.77
N VAL A 663 2.02 -22.25 35.66
CA VAL A 663 2.26 -23.49 34.90
C VAL A 663 1.60 -24.67 35.62
N SER A 664 1.75 -24.75 36.94
CA SER A 664 1.02 -25.71 37.79
C SER A 664 -0.50 -25.64 37.59
N LYS A 665 -1.08 -24.43 37.48
CA LYS A 665 -2.51 -24.23 37.19
C LYS A 665 -2.91 -24.70 35.79
N ILE A 666 -2.08 -24.50 34.76
CA ILE A 666 -2.32 -25.00 33.39
C ILE A 666 -2.34 -26.52 33.37
N PHE A 667 -1.41 -27.18 34.07
CA PHE A 667 -1.38 -28.65 34.18
C PHE A 667 -2.59 -29.20 34.94
N LYS A 668 -3.05 -28.51 35.99
CA LYS A 668 -4.27 -28.86 36.73
C LYS A 668 -5.54 -28.68 35.87
N TRP A 669 -5.58 -27.62 35.06
CA TRP A 669 -6.71 -27.29 34.20
C TRP A 669 -6.84 -28.20 32.98
N LEU A 670 -5.74 -28.54 32.30
CA LEU A 670 -5.73 -29.51 31.18
C LEU A 670 -6.17 -30.92 31.63
N ARG A 671 -5.97 -31.25 32.92
CA ARG A 671 -6.49 -32.47 33.55
C ARG A 671 -8.01 -32.43 33.78
N LEU A 672 -8.55 -31.27 34.14
CA LEU A 672 -9.98 -31.07 34.43
C LEU A 672 -10.86 -31.15 33.17
N TYR A 673 -10.35 -30.75 32.00
CA TYR A 673 -11.09 -30.75 30.73
C TYR A 673 -10.85 -31.98 29.83
N GLY A 674 -10.36 -33.09 30.39
CA GLY A 674 -10.19 -34.35 29.65
C GLY A 674 -9.07 -34.35 28.58
N LEU A 675 -8.29 -33.28 28.46
CA LEU A 675 -7.19 -33.13 27.50
C LEU A 675 -5.90 -33.85 27.94
N LYS A 676 -6.02 -35.06 28.52
CA LYS A 676 -4.88 -35.87 29.00
C LYS A 676 -3.87 -36.17 27.89
N PHE A 677 -4.32 -36.32 26.65
CA PHE A 677 -3.43 -36.57 25.51
C PHE A 677 -2.56 -35.36 25.14
N VAL A 678 -3.09 -34.14 25.31
CA VAL A 678 -2.34 -32.88 25.11
C VAL A 678 -1.28 -32.73 26.19
N LEU A 679 -1.60 -33.10 27.43
CA LEU A 679 -0.62 -33.17 28.53
C LEU A 679 0.49 -34.17 28.23
N VAL A 680 0.17 -35.38 27.76
CA VAL A 680 1.17 -36.39 27.40
C VAL A 680 2.05 -35.93 26.24
N ARG A 681 1.50 -35.25 25.23
CA ARG A 681 2.30 -34.74 24.09
C ARG A 681 3.12 -33.50 24.43
N ILE A 682 2.60 -32.56 25.23
CA ILE A 682 3.37 -31.41 25.75
C ILE A 682 4.44 -31.92 26.72
N TRP A 683 4.13 -32.89 27.59
CA TRP A 683 5.09 -33.50 28.51
C TRP A 683 6.16 -34.30 27.76
N ASN A 684 5.80 -35.02 26.70
CA ASN A 684 6.77 -35.71 25.84
C ASN A 684 7.61 -34.72 25.02
N PHE A 685 7.04 -33.60 24.58
CA PHE A 685 7.78 -32.50 23.94
C PHE A 685 8.75 -31.82 24.93
N VAL A 686 8.29 -31.58 26.17
CA VAL A 686 9.07 -31.00 27.28
C VAL A 686 10.14 -31.97 27.75
N LEU A 687 9.89 -33.29 27.84
CA LEU A 687 10.89 -34.31 28.18
C LEU A 687 11.94 -34.46 27.07
N ARG A 688 11.53 -34.44 25.80
CA ARG A 688 12.46 -34.41 24.65
C ARG A 688 13.35 -33.17 24.66
N HIS A 689 12.86 -32.04 25.17
CA HIS A 689 13.66 -30.81 25.32
C HIS A 689 14.36 -30.70 26.68
N LYS A 690 13.91 -31.38 27.73
CA LYS A 690 14.58 -31.46 29.05
C LYS A 690 15.91 -32.21 28.92
N ASN A 691 15.95 -33.29 28.13
CA ASN A 691 17.22 -33.96 27.80
C ASN A 691 18.13 -33.10 26.92
N LYS A 692 17.57 -32.19 26.13
CA LYS A 692 18.32 -31.22 25.30
C LYS A 692 18.84 -30.01 26.10
N ILE A 693 18.14 -29.63 27.17
CA ILE A 693 18.45 -28.46 28.02
C ILE A 693 19.37 -28.85 29.20
N ASN A 694 19.20 -30.04 29.80
CA ASN A 694 20.12 -30.51 30.84
C ASN A 694 21.52 -30.84 30.30
N ASN A 695 21.65 -31.17 29.01
CA ASN A 695 22.94 -31.35 28.34
C ASN A 695 23.58 -30.04 27.84
N GLN A 696 22.96 -28.87 28.06
CA GLN A 696 23.51 -27.56 27.70
C GLN A 696 24.12 -26.79 28.88
N ILE A 697 24.11 -27.37 30.09
CA ILE A 697 24.85 -26.83 31.22
C ILE A 697 26.04 -27.76 31.44
N MET A 698 27.20 -27.27 31.00
CA MET A 698 28.53 -27.90 31.00
C MET A 698 28.86 -28.81 29.81
N LYS A 699 29.84 -28.32 29.02
CA LYS A 699 30.58 -28.92 27.90
C LYS A 699 30.04 -28.57 26.50
N ALA A 700 30.94 -28.07 25.64
CA ALA A 700 30.70 -27.81 24.24
C ALA A 700 30.12 -29.07 23.59
N SER A 701 28.93 -28.97 23.01
CA SER A 701 28.37 -30.06 22.20
C SER A 701 29.16 -30.11 20.89
N PRO A 702 29.58 -31.30 20.42
CA PRO A 702 30.17 -31.43 19.09
C PRO A 702 29.20 -30.91 18.04
N SER A 703 29.74 -30.26 17.00
CA SER A 703 28.99 -29.86 15.80
C SER A 703 28.26 -31.07 15.23
N LYS A 704 27.02 -30.90 14.77
CA LYS A 704 26.25 -31.96 14.08
C LYS A 704 26.72 -32.14 12.64
N VAL A 705 27.41 -31.16 12.07
CA VAL A 705 28.14 -31.27 10.81
C VAL A 705 29.57 -31.63 11.14
N MET A 706 30.09 -32.71 10.57
CA MET A 706 31.44 -33.19 10.84
C MET A 706 32.27 -33.21 9.55
N ILE A 707 33.55 -32.87 9.66
CA ILE A 707 34.53 -33.07 8.58
C ILE A 707 35.20 -34.42 8.86
N LYS A 708 34.90 -35.42 8.04
CA LYS A 708 35.45 -36.77 8.21
C LYS A 708 36.96 -36.75 7.95
N GLY A 709 37.73 -37.34 8.87
CA GLY A 709 39.20 -37.35 8.79
C GLY A 709 39.88 -36.07 9.24
N ALA A 710 39.15 -35.12 9.85
CA ALA A 710 39.75 -33.90 10.42
C ALA A 710 40.77 -34.18 11.54
N ASP A 711 40.66 -35.32 12.22
CA ASP A 711 41.57 -35.82 13.24
C ASP A 711 42.90 -36.36 12.67
N LYS A 712 42.96 -36.68 11.37
CA LYS A 712 44.17 -37.21 10.73
C LYS A 712 45.29 -36.16 10.57
N TYR A 713 44.96 -34.87 10.64
CA TYR A 713 45.89 -33.79 10.34
C TYR A 713 45.83 -32.68 11.41
N SER A 714 46.99 -32.21 11.86
CA SER A 714 47.08 -31.01 12.69
C SER A 714 46.84 -29.71 11.91
N GLU A 715 47.09 -29.75 10.60
CA GLU A 715 46.90 -28.65 9.64
C GLU A 715 46.74 -29.25 8.23
N ILE A 716 45.85 -28.67 7.44
CA ILE A 716 45.57 -29.09 6.06
C ILE A 716 45.85 -27.95 5.08
N ASP A 717 46.21 -28.30 3.85
CA ASP A 717 46.49 -27.34 2.80
C ASP A 717 45.22 -26.69 2.27
N VAL A 718 44.14 -27.45 2.10
CA VAL A 718 42.85 -26.93 1.63
C VAL A 718 41.66 -27.74 2.13
N LEU A 719 40.58 -27.04 2.50
CA LEU A 719 39.25 -27.62 2.69
C LEU A 719 38.42 -27.42 1.42
N LEU A 720 37.95 -28.51 0.81
CA LEU A 720 37.07 -28.49 -0.36
C LEU A 720 35.62 -28.62 0.08
N VAL A 721 34.75 -27.75 -0.42
CA VAL A 721 33.36 -27.63 0.04
C VAL A 721 32.38 -27.67 -1.12
N LEU A 722 31.34 -28.50 -0.98
CA LEU A 722 30.14 -28.43 -1.81
C LEU A 722 28.93 -28.01 -0.97
N CYS A 723 28.24 -26.95 -1.42
CA CYS A 723 27.01 -26.45 -0.80
C CYS A 723 25.75 -27.00 -1.50
N PRO A 724 24.62 -27.08 -0.79
CA PRO A 724 23.33 -27.45 -1.37
C PRO A 724 22.79 -26.39 -2.35
N PRO A 725 21.96 -26.78 -3.32
CA PRO A 725 21.46 -28.14 -3.54
C PRO A 725 22.39 -28.94 -4.45
N TRP A 726 22.54 -30.22 -4.14
CA TRP A 726 23.10 -31.28 -4.97
C TRP A 726 22.29 -32.56 -4.77
N ASP A 727 22.49 -33.54 -5.64
CA ASP A 727 21.86 -34.85 -5.51
C ASP A 727 22.21 -35.48 -4.15
N ILE A 728 21.22 -36.11 -3.52
CA ILE A 728 21.36 -36.71 -2.17
C ILE A 728 21.70 -38.20 -2.22
N SER A 729 21.61 -38.83 -3.40
CA SER A 729 21.89 -40.25 -3.61
C SER A 729 23.29 -40.51 -4.14
N MET A 730 24.01 -39.46 -4.55
CA MET A 730 25.32 -39.58 -5.17
C MET A 730 26.33 -38.58 -4.59
N PRO A 731 27.50 -39.04 -4.14
CA PRO A 731 28.58 -38.15 -3.74
C PRO A 731 29.09 -37.34 -4.94
N PRO A 732 29.48 -36.07 -4.74
CA PRO A 732 29.92 -35.19 -5.81
C PRO A 732 31.28 -35.58 -6.37
N LEU A 733 31.24 -36.20 -7.54
CA LEU A 733 32.40 -36.78 -8.22
C LEU A 733 33.53 -35.78 -8.48
N GLY A 734 33.21 -34.54 -8.88
CA GLY A 734 34.23 -33.53 -9.21
C GLY A 734 35.12 -33.17 -8.02
N ILE A 735 34.54 -32.99 -6.84
CA ILE A 735 35.33 -32.63 -5.64
C ILE A 735 36.12 -33.83 -5.09
N ALA A 736 35.62 -35.06 -5.33
CA ALA A 736 36.32 -36.30 -5.02
C ALA A 736 37.59 -36.46 -5.89
N TYR A 737 37.51 -36.19 -7.20
CA TYR A 737 38.67 -36.16 -8.09
C TYR A 737 39.70 -35.11 -7.66
N LEU A 738 39.25 -33.88 -7.35
CA LEU A 738 40.13 -32.82 -6.86
C LEU A 738 40.85 -33.26 -5.58
N SER A 739 40.15 -33.87 -4.63
CA SER A 739 40.77 -34.34 -3.39
C SER A 739 41.82 -35.42 -3.65
N THR A 740 41.54 -36.43 -4.49
CA THR A 740 42.55 -37.45 -4.83
C THR A 740 43.75 -36.82 -5.51
N TYR A 741 43.53 -35.99 -6.53
CA TYR A 741 44.60 -35.38 -7.31
C TYR A 741 45.59 -34.62 -6.42
N LEU A 742 45.07 -33.78 -5.51
CA LEU A 742 45.89 -33.04 -4.55
C LEU A 742 46.69 -33.97 -3.63
N LYS A 743 46.09 -35.07 -3.17
CA LYS A 743 46.75 -36.02 -2.28
C LYS A 743 47.88 -36.80 -2.95
N GLU A 744 47.70 -37.23 -4.20
CA GLU A 744 48.78 -37.86 -4.97
C GLU A 744 49.96 -36.92 -5.21
N LYS A 745 49.69 -35.61 -5.29
CA LYS A 745 50.72 -34.57 -5.35
C LYS A 745 51.31 -34.22 -3.98
N GLY A 746 50.93 -34.94 -2.92
CA GLY A 746 51.46 -34.79 -1.56
C GLY A 746 50.81 -33.70 -0.71
N LEU A 747 49.72 -33.08 -1.18
CA LEU A 747 48.97 -32.07 -0.42
C LEU A 747 47.90 -32.70 0.48
N LYS A 748 47.68 -32.11 1.64
CA LYS A 748 46.64 -32.53 2.60
C LYS A 748 45.33 -31.83 2.26
N SER A 749 44.39 -32.55 1.67
CA SER A 749 43.05 -32.05 1.38
C SER A 749 41.98 -32.79 2.19
N LEU A 750 40.95 -32.07 2.64
CA LEU A 750 39.73 -32.63 3.20
C LEU A 750 38.52 -32.16 2.41
N VAL A 751 37.43 -32.94 2.45
CA VAL A 751 36.16 -32.59 1.82
C VAL A 751 35.08 -32.40 2.87
N LEU A 752 34.25 -31.36 2.70
CA LEU A 752 33.01 -31.17 3.42
C LEU A 752 31.84 -31.06 2.43
N ASP A 753 31.06 -32.13 2.34
CA ASP A 753 29.78 -32.12 1.62
C ASP A 753 28.69 -31.55 2.56
N VAL A 754 28.47 -30.24 2.46
CA VAL A 754 27.42 -29.54 3.21
C VAL A 754 26.03 -29.95 2.72
N ASN A 755 25.90 -30.36 1.45
CA ASN A 755 24.62 -30.77 0.89
C ASN A 755 24.04 -31.97 1.64
N ILE A 756 24.80 -33.07 1.71
CA ILE A 756 24.34 -34.29 2.38
C ILE A 756 24.31 -34.13 3.90
N SER A 757 25.30 -33.40 4.45
CA SER A 757 25.38 -33.13 5.89
C SER A 757 24.14 -32.36 6.36
N LEU A 758 23.77 -31.29 5.64
CA LEU A 758 22.59 -30.50 5.98
C LEU A 758 21.30 -31.33 5.80
N TYR A 759 21.16 -32.07 4.70
CA TYR A 759 20.00 -32.93 4.46
C TYR A 759 19.79 -33.97 5.57
N SER A 760 20.88 -34.52 6.12
CA SER A 760 20.84 -35.54 7.17
C SER A 760 20.37 -34.98 8.53
N ILE A 761 20.72 -33.73 8.86
CA ILE A 761 20.44 -33.13 10.18
C ILE A 761 19.15 -32.30 10.23
N VAL A 762 18.62 -31.86 9.08
CA VAL A 762 17.38 -31.06 9.02
C VAL A 762 16.14 -31.93 9.24
N ASN A 763 15.04 -31.31 9.66
CA ASN A 763 13.79 -32.04 9.90
C ASN A 763 13.24 -32.61 8.58
N LYS A 764 12.47 -33.70 8.66
CA LYS A 764 11.82 -34.31 7.48
C LYS A 764 11.01 -33.30 6.63
N ASP A 765 10.35 -32.34 7.28
CA ASP A 765 9.56 -31.32 6.59
C ASP A 765 10.44 -30.32 5.80
N ASP A 766 11.69 -30.11 6.22
CA ASP A 766 12.64 -29.20 5.58
C ASP A 766 13.39 -29.90 4.43
N ARG A 767 13.38 -31.24 4.38
CA ARG A 767 13.94 -32.00 3.24
C ARG A 767 13.22 -31.73 1.91
N LYS A 768 12.00 -31.19 1.96
CA LYS A 768 11.27 -30.73 0.77
C LYS A 768 12.08 -29.73 -0.06
N TRP A 769 13.01 -28.99 0.53
CA TRP A 769 13.84 -28.02 -0.19
C TRP A 769 14.68 -28.68 -1.28
N TRP A 770 15.07 -29.96 -1.14
CA TRP A 770 15.77 -30.73 -2.17
C TRP A 770 14.87 -31.25 -3.30
N HIS A 771 13.56 -31.08 -3.19
CA HIS A 771 12.64 -31.47 -4.26
C HIS A 771 12.66 -30.45 -5.40
N GLN A 772 12.58 -30.91 -6.65
CA GLN A 772 12.70 -30.08 -7.86
C GLN A 772 11.76 -28.86 -7.88
N ASN A 773 10.55 -29.00 -7.34
CA ASN A 773 9.57 -27.90 -7.20
C ASN A 773 10.10 -26.68 -6.41
N TYR A 774 11.14 -26.84 -5.60
CA TYR A 774 11.75 -25.78 -4.79
C TYR A 774 13.10 -25.32 -5.33
N TYR A 775 13.53 -25.75 -6.53
CA TYR A 775 14.82 -25.39 -7.10
C TYR A 775 15.00 -23.87 -7.32
N ASN A 776 13.90 -23.15 -7.57
CA ASN A 776 13.89 -21.69 -7.64
C ASN A 776 14.33 -21.03 -6.33
N ALA A 777 13.96 -21.61 -5.18
CA ALA A 777 14.32 -21.08 -3.86
C ALA A 777 15.83 -21.14 -3.58
N TRP A 778 16.57 -21.99 -4.28
CA TRP A 778 18.04 -22.04 -4.16
C TRP A 778 18.73 -21.00 -5.05
N SER A 779 18.15 -20.73 -6.21
CA SER A 779 18.81 -20.03 -7.32
C SER A 779 18.39 -18.57 -7.52
N LYS A 780 17.17 -18.19 -7.09
CA LYS A 780 16.61 -16.85 -7.28
C LYS A 780 16.61 -16.06 -5.97
N GLU A 781 17.18 -14.85 -6.00
CA GLU A 781 17.31 -13.99 -4.80
C GLU A 781 15.96 -13.71 -4.12
N GLN A 782 14.92 -13.44 -4.92
CA GLN A 782 13.55 -13.19 -4.46
C GLN A 782 12.92 -14.40 -3.73
N ASP A 783 13.35 -15.62 -4.05
CA ASP A 783 12.79 -16.86 -3.52
C ASP A 783 13.70 -17.50 -2.45
N PHE A 784 14.89 -16.96 -2.22
CA PHE A 784 15.89 -17.51 -1.30
C PHE A 784 15.57 -17.26 0.17
N LEU A 785 14.79 -16.23 0.48
CA LEU A 785 14.55 -15.82 1.87
C LEU A 785 13.84 -16.88 2.73
N PRO A 786 12.77 -17.57 2.29
CA PRO A 786 12.19 -18.68 3.03
C PRO A 786 13.19 -19.80 3.34
N LEU A 787 14.12 -20.06 2.42
CA LEU A 787 15.15 -21.08 2.56
C LEU A 787 16.23 -20.64 3.56
N TYR A 788 16.70 -19.39 3.44
CA TYR A 788 17.62 -18.79 4.40
C TYR A 788 17.07 -18.85 5.83
N GLN A 789 15.78 -18.55 6.00
CA GLN A 789 15.11 -18.64 7.30
C GLN A 789 14.97 -20.07 7.82
N ALA A 790 14.85 -21.05 6.92
CA ALA A 790 14.76 -22.46 7.30
C ALA A 790 16.09 -22.99 7.86
N PHE A 791 17.21 -22.43 7.41
CA PHE A 791 18.57 -22.91 7.73
C PHE A 791 19.45 -21.87 8.45
N GLU A 792 18.84 -20.83 9.04
CA GLU A 792 19.54 -19.70 9.66
C GLU A 792 20.51 -20.15 10.76
N ASP A 793 20.08 -21.10 11.59
CA ASP A 793 20.86 -21.60 12.72
C ASP A 793 22.01 -22.52 12.25
N GLU A 794 21.84 -23.19 11.11
CA GLU A 794 22.81 -24.10 10.52
C GLU A 794 23.96 -23.38 9.81
N PHE A 795 23.74 -22.17 9.26
CA PHE A 795 24.81 -21.42 8.60
C PHE A 795 26.00 -21.14 9.52
N ASP A 796 25.75 -20.72 10.76
CA ASP A 796 26.80 -20.43 11.73
C ASP A 796 27.49 -21.72 12.19
N GLU A 797 26.74 -22.81 12.35
CA GLU A 797 27.28 -24.13 12.70
C GLU A 797 28.22 -24.68 11.60
N ILE A 798 27.80 -24.59 10.34
CA ILE A 798 28.59 -25.01 9.18
C ILE A 798 29.85 -24.16 9.04
N ALA A 799 29.73 -22.82 9.14
CA ALA A 799 30.88 -21.92 9.07
C ALA A 799 31.88 -22.19 10.20
N ASN A 800 31.41 -22.39 11.44
CA ASN A 800 32.28 -22.75 12.57
C ASN A 800 32.96 -24.11 12.38
N THR A 801 32.27 -25.06 11.76
CA THR A 801 32.85 -26.37 11.42
C THR A 801 33.99 -26.22 10.42
N MET A 802 33.81 -25.40 9.37
CA MET A 802 34.88 -25.08 8.42
C MET A 802 36.07 -24.37 9.07
N LEU A 803 35.80 -23.49 10.05
CA LEU A 803 36.83 -22.76 10.79
C LEU A 803 37.53 -23.60 11.87
N SER A 804 37.00 -24.79 12.18
CA SER A 804 37.60 -25.69 13.18
C SER A 804 38.85 -26.40 12.66
N VAL A 805 39.01 -26.50 11.34
CA VAL A 805 40.21 -27.04 10.71
C VAL A 805 41.21 -25.93 10.45
N LYS A 806 42.48 -26.15 10.80
CA LYS A 806 43.55 -25.20 10.53
C LYS A 806 43.94 -25.28 9.05
N THR A 807 43.62 -24.24 8.28
CA THR A 807 43.96 -24.13 6.86
C THR A 807 44.06 -22.68 6.41
N LYS A 808 44.82 -22.44 5.33
CA LYS A 808 44.87 -21.14 4.64
C LYS A 808 43.79 -21.03 3.56
N PHE A 809 43.30 -22.14 3.03
CA PHE A 809 42.44 -22.16 1.85
C PHE A 809 41.13 -22.90 2.09
N ILE A 810 40.01 -22.28 1.71
CA ILE A 810 38.71 -22.94 1.58
C ILE A 810 38.25 -22.82 0.12
N GLY A 811 38.12 -23.96 -0.56
CA GLY A 811 37.70 -24.06 -1.94
C GLY A 811 36.21 -24.41 -2.05
N PHE A 812 35.41 -23.56 -2.68
CA PHE A 812 33.99 -23.84 -2.94
C PHE A 812 33.75 -24.23 -4.40
N SER A 813 32.98 -25.30 -4.60
CA SER A 813 32.41 -25.62 -5.91
C SER A 813 31.03 -24.98 -6.07
N ILE A 814 30.95 -23.93 -6.91
CA ILE A 814 29.71 -23.18 -7.13
C ILE A 814 29.08 -23.53 -8.48
N ASN A 815 27.75 -23.61 -8.49
CA ASN A 815 26.89 -23.64 -9.67
C ASN A 815 25.77 -22.58 -9.51
N PHE A 816 24.85 -22.52 -10.49
CA PHE A 816 23.77 -21.52 -10.45
C PHE A 816 22.84 -21.66 -9.23
N ALA A 817 22.62 -22.87 -8.74
CA ALA A 817 21.67 -23.15 -7.66
C ALA A 817 22.27 -23.01 -6.27
N ASN A 818 23.52 -23.41 -6.04
CA ASN A 818 24.12 -23.33 -4.70
C ASN A 818 24.79 -21.98 -4.40
N ARG A 819 24.81 -21.05 -5.37
CA ARG A 819 25.49 -19.75 -5.29
C ARG A 819 25.07 -18.95 -4.07
N LEU A 820 23.77 -18.74 -3.86
CA LEU A 820 23.26 -17.87 -2.80
C LEU A 820 23.57 -18.43 -1.40
N PHE A 821 23.42 -19.74 -1.22
CA PHE A 821 23.79 -20.42 0.02
C PHE A 821 25.30 -20.31 0.29
N THR A 822 26.11 -20.48 -0.74
CA THR A 822 27.58 -20.39 -0.63
C THR A 822 28.02 -18.98 -0.27
N ILE A 823 27.43 -17.94 -0.87
CA ILE A 823 27.72 -16.54 -0.53
C ILE A 823 27.49 -16.26 0.95
N GLU A 824 26.40 -16.78 1.54
CA GLU A 824 26.11 -16.58 2.95
C GLU A 824 27.11 -17.26 3.90
N LEU A 825 27.69 -18.39 3.49
CA LEU A 825 28.79 -19.03 4.22
C LEU A 825 30.10 -18.24 4.07
N MET A 826 30.44 -17.81 2.86
CA MET A 826 31.65 -17.02 2.61
C MET A 826 31.67 -15.73 3.45
N LYS A 827 30.52 -15.03 3.56
CA LYS A 827 30.38 -13.85 4.44
C LYS A 827 30.72 -14.15 5.89
N ARG A 828 30.25 -15.29 6.42
CA ARG A 828 30.48 -15.70 7.82
C ARG A 828 31.93 -16.07 8.05
N ILE A 829 32.53 -16.80 7.12
CA ILE A 829 33.96 -17.18 7.16
C ILE A 829 34.83 -15.92 7.16
N LYS A 830 34.65 -15.01 6.19
CA LYS A 830 35.43 -13.77 6.11
C LYS A 830 35.26 -12.87 7.33
N LYS A 831 34.04 -12.80 7.88
CA LYS A 831 33.77 -12.04 9.11
C LYS A 831 34.49 -12.63 10.33
N ALA A 832 34.60 -13.95 10.41
CA ALA A 832 35.22 -14.63 11.54
C ALA A 832 36.75 -14.71 11.40
N ASN A 833 37.26 -14.86 10.19
CA ASN A 833 38.69 -14.91 9.89
C ASN A 833 38.96 -14.42 8.45
N GLU A 834 39.40 -13.16 8.34
CA GLU A 834 39.72 -12.53 7.06
C GLU A 834 40.95 -13.11 6.37
N ASN A 835 41.83 -13.78 7.13
CA ASN A 835 43.09 -14.34 6.62
C ASN A 835 42.89 -15.61 5.79
N ILE A 836 41.73 -16.25 5.89
CA ILE A 836 41.41 -17.43 5.07
C ILE A 836 41.18 -16.97 3.63
N LYS A 837 41.90 -17.59 2.70
CA LYS A 837 41.77 -17.37 1.26
C LYS A 837 40.64 -18.24 0.71
N ILE A 838 39.64 -17.59 0.14
CA ILE A 838 38.48 -18.24 -0.48
C ILE A 838 38.76 -18.43 -1.97
N ILE A 839 38.79 -19.69 -2.38
CA ILE A 839 38.92 -20.11 -3.77
C ILE A 839 37.54 -20.56 -4.26
N VAL A 840 37.10 -20.07 -5.41
CA VAL A 840 35.81 -20.46 -6.00
C VAL A 840 36.02 -21.06 -7.38
N GLY A 841 35.53 -22.28 -7.56
CA GLY A 841 35.53 -22.99 -8.84
C GLY A 841 34.14 -23.53 -9.20
N GLY A 842 34.09 -24.43 -10.19
CA GLY A 842 32.85 -25.04 -10.66
C GLY A 842 32.16 -24.26 -11.79
N PHE A 843 31.06 -24.82 -12.30
CA PHE A 843 30.36 -24.29 -13.48
C PHE A 843 29.91 -22.83 -13.31
N GLY A 844 29.60 -22.41 -12.08
CA GLY A 844 29.23 -21.05 -11.72
C GLY A 844 30.33 -20.00 -11.91
N CYS A 845 31.53 -20.41 -12.34
CA CYS A 845 32.66 -19.51 -12.55
C CYS A 845 33.09 -19.40 -14.02
N VAL A 846 32.45 -20.11 -14.95
CA VAL A 846 32.93 -20.22 -16.35
C VAL A 846 32.83 -18.89 -17.10
N THR A 847 31.68 -18.20 -17.00
CA THR A 847 31.44 -16.95 -17.73
C THR A 847 31.66 -15.72 -16.85
N GLY A 848 32.04 -14.60 -17.48
CA GLY A 848 32.18 -13.32 -16.77
C GLY A 848 30.87 -12.87 -16.11
N HIS A 849 29.74 -13.15 -16.73
CA HIS A 849 28.43 -12.90 -16.15
C HIS A 849 28.20 -13.69 -14.86
N MET A 850 28.45 -15.00 -14.84
CA MET A 850 28.25 -15.81 -13.63
C MET A 850 29.16 -15.38 -12.47
N ARG A 851 30.42 -15.01 -12.75
CA ARG A 851 31.33 -14.46 -11.75
C ARG A 851 30.84 -13.12 -11.19
N SER A 852 30.23 -12.27 -12.03
CA SER A 852 29.69 -10.98 -11.59
C SER A 852 28.53 -11.09 -10.60
N LEU A 853 27.90 -12.26 -10.50
CA LEU A 853 26.83 -12.56 -9.53
C LEU A 853 27.38 -12.94 -8.14
N ILE A 854 28.69 -13.02 -7.96
CA ILE A 854 29.35 -13.30 -6.68
C ILE A 854 30.03 -12.00 -6.20
N PRO A 855 29.79 -11.55 -4.95
CA PRO A 855 30.43 -10.35 -4.43
C PRO A 855 31.96 -10.47 -4.47
N LYS A 856 32.60 -9.50 -5.14
CA LYS A 856 34.05 -9.56 -5.42
C LYS A 856 34.87 -9.56 -4.13
N ASP A 857 34.44 -8.83 -3.11
CA ASP A 857 35.11 -8.70 -1.80
C ASP A 857 35.18 -10.02 -1.00
N LEU A 858 34.39 -11.03 -1.37
CA LEU A 858 34.37 -12.31 -0.67
C LEU A 858 35.31 -13.36 -1.28
N VAL A 859 35.77 -13.17 -2.52
CA VAL A 859 36.54 -14.16 -3.28
C VAL A 859 37.95 -13.67 -3.52
N ASP A 860 38.94 -14.48 -3.12
CA ASP A 860 40.36 -14.17 -3.37
C ASP A 860 40.82 -14.73 -4.73
N VAL A 861 40.29 -15.89 -5.13
CA VAL A 861 40.71 -16.59 -6.36
C VAL A 861 39.54 -17.25 -7.05
N PHE A 862 39.39 -17.02 -8.36
CA PHE A 862 38.52 -17.83 -9.22
C PHE A 862 39.34 -18.87 -9.99
N VAL A 863 38.82 -20.10 -10.02
CA VAL A 863 39.34 -21.21 -10.85
C VAL A 863 38.35 -21.47 -11.98
N ILE A 864 38.83 -21.37 -13.22
CA ILE A 864 38.03 -21.48 -14.45
C ILE A 864 38.60 -22.63 -15.30
N GLY A 865 37.72 -23.55 -15.68
CA GLY A 865 38.10 -24.77 -16.39
C GLY A 865 38.43 -25.89 -15.41
N GLU A 866 39.39 -26.74 -15.77
CA GLU A 866 39.83 -27.88 -14.96
C GLU A 866 40.57 -27.42 -13.70
N GLY A 867 40.21 -28.04 -12.57
CA GLY A 867 40.63 -27.61 -11.25
C GLY A 867 41.84 -28.37 -10.69
N GLU A 868 42.16 -29.54 -11.24
CA GLU A 868 43.12 -30.52 -10.72
C GLU A 868 44.52 -29.91 -10.60
N GLU A 869 45.17 -29.68 -11.74
CA GLU A 869 46.51 -29.08 -11.78
C GLU A 869 46.46 -27.59 -11.38
N THR A 870 45.36 -26.88 -11.66
CA THR A 870 45.20 -25.46 -11.32
C THR A 870 45.25 -25.24 -9.80
N LEU A 871 44.49 -26.03 -9.05
CA LEU A 871 44.40 -25.89 -7.60
C LEU A 871 45.70 -26.35 -6.91
N TYR A 872 46.34 -27.40 -7.43
CA TYR A 872 47.68 -27.81 -7.00
C TYR A 872 48.68 -26.65 -7.12
N GLN A 873 48.74 -25.99 -8.28
CA GLN A 873 49.67 -24.88 -8.53
C GLN A 873 49.38 -23.66 -7.65
N ILE A 874 48.10 -23.34 -7.39
CA ILE A 874 47.72 -22.25 -6.47
C ILE A 874 48.28 -22.52 -5.07
N ILE A 875 48.04 -23.72 -4.54
CA ILE A 875 48.42 -24.09 -3.17
C ILE A 875 49.94 -24.20 -3.06
N GLU A 876 50.60 -24.87 -4.01
CA GLU A 876 52.05 -25.08 -4.00
C GLU A 876 52.80 -23.74 -4.05
N ARG A 877 52.46 -22.86 -4.99
CA ARG A 877 53.09 -21.54 -5.11
C ARG A 877 52.85 -20.70 -3.87
N SER A 878 51.63 -20.69 -3.34
CA SER A 878 51.34 -19.91 -2.14
C SER A 878 52.06 -20.45 -0.90
N ASN A 879 52.22 -21.77 -0.78
CA ASN A 879 53.02 -22.38 0.30
C ASN A 879 54.52 -22.02 0.18
N LYS A 880 55.04 -21.81 -1.03
CA LYS A 880 56.40 -21.30 -1.30
C LYS A 880 56.54 -19.78 -1.17
N GLY A 881 55.43 -19.05 -0.94
CA GLY A 881 55.42 -17.58 -0.89
C GLY A 881 55.50 -16.92 -2.27
N GLU A 882 55.25 -17.66 -3.34
CA GLU A 882 55.25 -17.18 -4.72
C GLU A 882 53.89 -16.60 -5.13
N GLY A 883 53.89 -15.70 -6.12
CA GLY A 883 52.68 -15.14 -6.70
C GLY A 883 51.87 -16.17 -7.50
N ILE A 884 50.54 -16.14 -7.33
CA ILE A 884 49.59 -17.05 -8.01
C ILE A 884 48.98 -16.48 -9.29
N SER A 885 49.24 -15.20 -9.60
CA SER A 885 48.84 -14.55 -10.85
C SER A 885 49.56 -15.18 -12.05
N GLY A 886 48.86 -15.34 -13.17
CA GLY A 886 49.40 -15.94 -14.41
C GLY A 886 49.36 -17.49 -14.46
N ILE A 887 48.92 -18.16 -13.40
CA ILE A 887 48.61 -19.60 -13.47
C ILE A 887 47.45 -19.82 -14.46
N PRO A 888 47.58 -20.72 -15.46
CA PRO A 888 46.48 -21.01 -16.37
C PRO A 888 45.23 -21.51 -15.62
N GLY A 889 44.07 -20.93 -15.93
CA GLY A 889 42.80 -21.20 -15.27
C GLY A 889 42.51 -20.30 -14.06
N VAL A 890 43.39 -19.36 -13.69
CA VAL A 890 43.25 -18.56 -12.48
C VAL A 890 42.92 -17.10 -12.79
N ILE A 891 42.00 -16.53 -12.01
CA ILE A 891 41.82 -15.08 -11.87
C ILE A 891 41.98 -14.74 -10.39
N VAL A 892 43.00 -13.95 -10.07
CA VAL A 892 43.30 -13.50 -8.70
C VAL A 892 42.60 -12.16 -8.47
N ASN A 893 42.02 -11.99 -7.28
CA ASN A 893 41.47 -10.71 -6.84
C ASN A 893 42.45 -10.02 -5.88
N GLU A 894 43.11 -8.97 -6.35
CA GLU A 894 43.98 -8.11 -5.55
C GLU A 894 43.23 -6.82 -5.21
N HIS A 895 42.60 -6.78 -4.03
CA HIS A 895 41.88 -5.60 -3.52
C HIS A 895 40.81 -5.04 -4.48
N GLY A 896 40.09 -5.91 -5.19
CA GLY A 896 39.02 -5.53 -6.12
C GLY A 896 39.45 -5.42 -7.57
N VAL A 897 40.74 -5.58 -7.86
CA VAL A 897 41.31 -5.65 -9.21
C VAL A 897 41.60 -7.10 -9.57
N PHE A 898 41.05 -7.56 -10.70
CA PHE A 898 41.25 -8.92 -11.17
C PHE A 898 42.45 -9.02 -12.09
N SER A 899 43.27 -10.06 -11.91
CA SER A 899 44.41 -10.37 -12.78
C SER A 899 43.97 -10.72 -14.20
N GLU A 900 44.90 -10.64 -15.15
CA GLU A 900 44.69 -11.20 -16.49
C GLU A 900 44.39 -12.70 -16.42
N PHE A 901 43.57 -13.17 -17.36
CA PHE A 901 43.13 -14.56 -17.43
C PHE A 901 43.82 -15.29 -18.59
N VAL A 902 44.49 -16.39 -18.26
CA VAL A 902 45.04 -17.33 -19.25
C VAL A 902 44.23 -18.62 -19.19
N MET A 903 43.67 -19.05 -20.31
CA MET A 903 42.88 -20.29 -20.36
C MET A 903 43.78 -21.52 -20.22
N ARG A 904 43.40 -22.45 -19.33
CA ARG A 904 44.05 -23.76 -19.23
C ARG A 904 43.60 -24.67 -20.37
N LYS A 905 44.54 -25.37 -21.00
CA LYS A 905 44.22 -26.43 -21.95
C LYS A 905 43.64 -27.64 -21.20
N PRO A 906 42.55 -28.26 -21.69
CA PRO A 906 42.00 -29.46 -21.09
C PRO A 906 43.01 -30.61 -21.03
N ILE A 907 42.93 -31.45 -20.01
CA ILE A 907 43.66 -32.70 -19.88
C ILE A 907 43.03 -33.71 -20.85
N LEU A 908 43.71 -33.93 -21.97
CA LEU A 908 43.21 -34.84 -23.03
C LEU A 908 43.37 -36.32 -22.66
N ASN A 909 44.39 -36.67 -21.89
CA ASN A 909 44.61 -38.03 -21.42
C ASN A 909 44.14 -38.16 -19.95
N LEU A 910 42.93 -38.68 -19.77
CA LEU A 910 42.32 -38.85 -18.45
C LEU A 910 42.98 -39.94 -17.60
N ASP A 911 43.78 -40.84 -18.19
CA ASP A 911 44.57 -41.82 -17.43
C ASP A 911 45.65 -41.16 -16.55
N LEU A 912 45.92 -39.86 -16.77
CA LEU A 912 46.78 -39.04 -15.91
C LEU A 912 46.07 -38.52 -14.66
N ILE A 913 44.75 -38.71 -14.56
CA ILE A 913 43.95 -38.32 -13.39
C ILE A 913 43.66 -39.59 -12.59
N PRO A 914 43.96 -39.61 -11.28
CA PRO A 914 43.72 -40.78 -10.46
C PRO A 914 42.24 -41.02 -10.19
N TYR A 915 41.91 -42.24 -9.77
CA TYR A 915 40.55 -42.59 -9.39
C TYR A 915 40.05 -41.74 -8.20
N PRO A 916 38.77 -41.34 -8.19
CA PRO A 916 38.23 -40.48 -7.15
C PRO A 916 38.17 -41.25 -5.82
N THR A 917 38.57 -40.61 -4.72
CA THR A 917 38.44 -41.16 -3.37
C THR A 917 37.17 -40.66 -2.73
N PHE A 918 36.50 -41.55 -1.99
CA PHE A 918 35.34 -41.21 -1.17
C PHE A 918 35.65 -41.30 0.34
N GLU A 919 36.92 -41.35 0.73
CA GLU A 919 37.34 -41.52 2.12
C GLU A 919 36.77 -40.44 3.05
N GLU A 920 36.73 -39.19 2.61
CA GLU A 920 36.19 -38.04 3.35
C GLU A 920 34.67 -37.92 3.29
N PHE A 921 33.99 -38.78 2.52
CA PHE A 921 32.54 -38.77 2.41
C PHE A 921 31.93 -39.76 3.40
N ASP A 922 30.86 -39.35 4.06
CA ASP A 922 30.05 -40.28 4.84
C ASP A 922 29.06 -40.99 3.90
N LEU A 923 29.54 -42.07 3.27
CA LEU A 923 28.77 -42.84 2.29
C LEU A 923 27.47 -43.42 2.86
N ALA A 924 27.32 -43.51 4.19
CA ALA A 924 26.08 -43.96 4.81
C ALA A 924 24.96 -42.90 4.81
N LEU A 925 25.28 -41.64 4.48
CA LEU A 925 24.31 -40.55 4.40
C LEU A 925 23.64 -40.42 3.03
N TYR A 926 24.24 -41.00 1.98
CA TYR A 926 23.70 -41.08 0.62
C TYR A 926 22.85 -42.35 0.49
#